data_AF-A0A8H2WIP6-F1
#
_entry.id   AF-A0A8H2WIP6-F1
#
_cell.length_a   1.000
_cell.length_b   1.000
_cell.length_c   1.000
_cell.angle_alpha   90.00
_cell.angle_beta   90.00
_cell.angle_gamma   90.00
#
_symmetry.space_group_name_H-M   'P 1'
#
loop_
_entity.id
_entity.type
_entity.pdbx_description
1 polymer ?
#
loop_
_entity_poly.entity_id
_entity_poly.type
_entity_poly.pdbx_seq_one_letter_code
_entity_poly.pdbx_strand_id
1 'polypeptide(L)'
;MTNILGGISDGVIDPWIEMLFKKILPPGLDILPDTDLHAPMINITPWNSEEIAEESAVRAQVVHGTLHTMNLTQNTRMTEPTWYQDVRHLVLRADEDIRYQPGDVAILHPENSPEDVETLLKRLGWEAEADKPIRITPSAGDRSLPLGYPGPNTPTTLRSLITKHADINSVPRKSFVELLAHFTKDQMETDKLHEFCTAEGLDDLFDYTTRVRRTILEVLLEFRSAVVPKDYVADLFPELRPRQFSIASSSSVHPREIHLCVAIVNYRTKLRVPRKGVCTSWLARLETGTVLNVGIKRGTMHLPRDDRKPIILVGPGTGVAPMRAMIEERVTRDATENTLYFGCRSATADHHFREEWEAYQKQSALTYRVAASRDQVPSLIVGSKTMQPPAEIPDSPPEVLPRYPEHTSRTQQLQEKIKEMEARIQAIEQRRGSLSPTTSSTRSISNPPDALSAVQQPLAYFDSPISNDSSDTHSTPPMPFISDSFASLPEADFTSYPNSGYPRIEVAIARRMAAEGINIHPELLRSMLAIFVHRRGLTGYKLHTGRVLYNLSASPQPVLALLYAILLAACHFTEDPELKSWESAILERTKSEIEANIARAHEYGGGEYNPLYHLQAMLILSQYYYFKSRMLEAHVNTNSTVQFAVAMGIHRLNSRSLDHYTTTVSPQSGLGRERWRPQDVIELGEAINLLWGCVARDLVGGLINGLPPSLSPEEITTVWPVSLSDFIKNSLPDDRHSVKELLSSDFSYVVADVSQDNAACLLIKALVLVYYAGKFDTERFSKPELTEEWWSRFRNCDRAIERISDTMPSYFSGRNPEEVSHLVLAHAAIDCATLQLHGALAEKELVRSAQGDLRHANTSAWI
;
A
#
# COMPACT_ATOMS: atom_id res chain seq x y z
N MET A 1 2.18 13.10 -6.58
CA MET A 1 3.56 13.00 -6.02
C MET A 1 3.58 13.39 -4.55
N THR A 2 2.92 14.48 -4.14
CA THR A 2 2.74 14.88 -2.73
C THR A 2 2.19 13.78 -1.80
N ASN A 3 1.25 12.95 -2.28
CA ASN A 3 0.73 11.80 -1.50
C ASN A 3 1.63 10.54 -1.50
N ILE A 4 2.64 10.46 -2.37
CA ILE A 4 3.62 9.35 -2.44
C ILE A 4 4.81 9.64 -1.51
N LEU A 5 5.01 10.91 -1.17
CA LEU A 5 6.17 11.43 -0.47
C LEU A 5 5.92 11.77 1.01
N GLY A 6 4.68 11.72 1.49
CA GLY A 6 4.31 12.05 2.89
C GLY A 6 4.82 11.09 3.97
N GLY A 7 5.79 10.23 3.63
CA GLY A 7 6.56 9.39 4.56
C GLY A 7 8.07 9.66 4.52
N ILE A 8 8.54 10.54 3.64
CA ILE A 8 9.88 11.12 3.68
C ILE A 8 9.72 12.42 4.49
N SER A 9 10.61 12.67 5.44
CA SER A 9 10.64 13.91 6.23
C SER A 9 10.32 15.12 5.36
N ASP A 10 9.24 15.83 5.69
CA ASP A 10 8.60 16.91 4.90
C ASP A 10 9.56 18.03 4.45
N GLY A 11 10.84 18.04 4.86
CA GLY A 11 11.83 19.09 4.58
C GLY A 11 12.84 18.73 3.49
N VAL A 12 12.93 17.46 3.09
CA VAL A 12 13.82 17.04 1.98
C VAL A 12 13.19 17.35 0.62
N ILE A 13 11.88 17.54 0.59
CA ILE A 13 11.09 17.69 -0.63
C ILE A 13 10.82 19.16 -0.98
N ASP A 14 10.87 20.07 -0.02
CA ASP A 14 10.53 21.49 -0.21
C ASP A 14 11.36 22.15 -1.35
N PRO A 15 12.70 21.98 -1.43
CA PRO A 15 13.49 22.53 -2.55
C PRO A 15 13.11 21.93 -3.90
N TRP A 16 12.73 20.65 -3.91
CA TRP A 16 12.33 19.93 -5.12
C TRP A 16 10.93 20.35 -5.60
N ILE A 17 9.98 20.57 -4.69
CA ILE A 17 8.63 21.07 -4.98
C ILE A 17 8.71 22.46 -5.61
N GLU A 18 9.52 23.36 -5.05
CA GLU A 18 9.74 24.69 -5.64
C GLU A 18 10.27 24.59 -7.08
N MET A 19 11.29 23.74 -7.29
CA MET A 19 11.88 23.52 -8.61
C MET A 19 10.90 22.90 -9.61
N LEU A 20 10.02 22.00 -9.14
CA LEU A 20 8.97 21.39 -9.93
C LEU A 20 7.95 22.44 -10.35
N PHE A 21 7.40 23.22 -9.42
CA PHE A 21 6.39 24.25 -9.70
C PHE A 21 6.92 25.34 -10.64
N LYS A 22 8.16 25.80 -10.45
CA LYS A 22 8.83 26.74 -11.38
C LYS A 22 8.92 26.22 -12.83
N LYS A 23 8.90 24.89 -13.05
CA LYS A 23 8.97 24.28 -14.38
C LYS A 23 7.61 23.95 -14.99
N ILE A 24 6.56 23.78 -14.19
CA ILE A 24 5.22 23.35 -14.66
C ILE A 24 4.18 24.47 -14.65
N LEU A 25 4.43 25.62 -14.00
CA LEU A 25 3.47 26.72 -13.98
C LEU A 25 3.29 27.36 -15.37
N PRO A 26 2.05 27.50 -15.85
CA PRO A 26 1.74 28.28 -17.06
C PRO A 26 2.15 29.75 -16.90
N PRO A 27 2.46 30.47 -18.01
CA PRO A 27 2.76 31.89 -17.95
C PRO A 27 1.58 32.70 -17.37
N GLY A 28 1.84 33.53 -16.36
CA GLY A 28 0.85 34.44 -15.76
C GLY A 28 0.15 33.92 -14.50
N LEU A 29 0.59 32.80 -13.95
CA LEU A 29 0.21 32.33 -12.62
C LEU A 29 1.43 32.40 -11.69
N ASP A 30 1.22 32.89 -10.47
CA ASP A 30 2.26 32.94 -9.43
C ASP A 30 2.02 31.84 -8.38
N ILE A 31 3.10 31.32 -7.81
CA ILE A 31 3.03 30.44 -6.64
C ILE A 31 2.56 31.31 -5.47
N LEU A 32 1.47 30.91 -4.81
CA LEU A 32 1.02 31.59 -3.60
C LEU A 32 2.13 31.51 -2.53
N PRO A 33 2.49 32.61 -1.85
CA PRO A 33 3.44 32.57 -0.76
C PRO A 33 3.01 31.60 0.34
N ASP A 34 3.94 30.80 0.88
CA ASP A 34 3.69 29.91 2.04
C ASP A 34 3.30 30.68 3.33
N THR A 35 3.36 32.02 3.30
CA THR A 35 3.03 32.91 4.41
C THR A 35 1.59 33.42 4.38
N ASP A 36 0.82 33.11 3.34
CA ASP A 36 -0.55 33.60 3.20
C ASP A 36 -1.55 32.67 3.91
N LEU A 37 -2.31 33.23 4.86
CA LEU A 37 -3.41 32.53 5.51
C LEU A 37 -4.53 32.27 4.49
N HIS A 38 -4.76 30.99 4.17
CA HIS A 38 -5.86 30.60 3.29
C HIS A 38 -7.23 30.84 3.92
N ALA A 39 -8.25 31.09 3.10
CA ALA A 39 -9.64 31.17 3.55
C ALA A 39 -10.09 29.84 4.19
N PRO A 40 -10.90 29.87 5.26
CA PRO A 40 -11.35 28.67 5.96
C PRO A 40 -12.16 27.76 5.04
N MET A 41 -12.17 26.45 5.32
CA MET A 41 -12.93 25.48 4.51
C MET A 41 -14.44 25.65 4.65
N ILE A 42 -14.89 26.06 5.83
CA ILE A 42 -16.30 26.25 6.17
C ILE A 42 -16.56 27.66 6.71
N ASN A 43 -17.79 28.11 6.57
CA ASN A 43 -18.32 29.28 7.25
C ASN A 43 -19.29 28.82 8.35
N ILE A 44 -19.18 29.43 9.53
CA ILE A 44 -20.06 29.23 10.67
C ILE A 44 -20.90 30.48 10.89
N THR A 45 -22.21 30.38 10.65
CA THR A 45 -23.17 31.47 10.87
C THR A 45 -24.20 31.10 11.94
N PRO A 46 -24.76 32.06 12.70
CA PRO A 46 -25.85 31.78 13.63
C PRO A 46 -27.07 31.21 12.89
N TRP A 47 -27.73 30.22 13.50
CA TRP A 47 -28.97 29.69 12.95
C TRP A 47 -30.18 30.51 13.45
N ASN A 48 -30.92 31.13 12.53
CA ASN A 48 -32.17 31.84 12.84
C ASN A 48 -33.38 30.89 12.69
N SER A 49 -34.19 30.76 13.74
CA SER A 49 -35.31 29.81 13.83
C SER A 49 -36.53 30.16 12.97
N GLU A 50 -36.55 31.31 12.28
CA GLU A 50 -37.69 31.76 11.46
C GLU A 50 -37.71 31.17 10.03
N GLU A 51 -36.65 30.50 9.57
CA GLU A 51 -36.56 29.92 8.21
C GLU A 51 -37.23 28.53 8.06
N ILE A 52 -38.01 28.08 9.05
CA ILE A 52 -38.35 26.64 9.25
C ILE A 52 -39.63 26.16 8.52
N ALA A 53 -40.36 26.99 7.77
CA ALA A 53 -41.70 26.58 7.33
C ALA A 53 -41.81 25.66 6.09
N GLU A 54 -40.81 25.51 5.21
CA GLU A 54 -41.07 24.84 3.90
C GLU A 54 -40.17 23.65 3.50
N GLU A 55 -39.04 23.36 4.15
CA GLU A 55 -38.11 22.32 3.64
C GLU A 55 -37.63 21.28 4.67
N SER A 56 -38.50 20.83 5.58
CA SER A 56 -38.22 19.70 6.48
C SER A 56 -38.36 18.32 5.80
N ALA A 57 -37.82 18.16 4.58
CA ALA A 57 -37.86 16.88 3.87
C ALA A 57 -36.67 16.68 2.91
N VAL A 58 -35.42 16.85 3.38
CA VAL A 58 -34.26 16.39 2.61
C VAL A 58 -33.33 15.56 3.50
N ARG A 59 -33.24 14.28 3.13
CA ARG A 59 -32.45 13.21 3.75
C ARG A 59 -31.00 13.63 3.97
N ALA A 60 -30.49 13.33 5.17
CA ALA A 60 -29.07 13.34 5.48
C ALA A 60 -28.30 12.55 4.42
N GLN A 61 -27.33 13.21 3.79
CA GLN A 61 -26.50 12.63 2.74
C GLN A 61 -25.68 11.45 3.28
N VAL A 62 -26.05 10.27 2.79
CA VAL A 62 -25.31 9.04 2.52
C VAL A 62 -23.94 8.90 3.21
N VAL A 63 -23.94 8.25 4.38
CA VAL A 63 -22.83 7.38 4.80
C VAL A 63 -23.07 6.01 4.16
N HIS A 64 -22.09 5.47 3.43
CA HIS A 64 -22.20 4.16 2.78
C HIS A 64 -22.49 3.05 3.80
N GLY A 65 -23.73 2.54 3.80
CA GLY A 65 -24.19 1.40 4.59
C GLY A 65 -25.53 1.68 5.27
N THR A 66 -26.37 0.66 5.45
CA THR A 66 -27.58 0.78 6.27
C THR A 66 -27.15 1.03 7.72
N LEU A 67 -27.50 2.20 8.27
CA LEU A 67 -27.31 2.48 9.70
C LEU A 67 -28.48 1.84 10.47
N HIS A 68 -28.13 1.11 11.53
CA HIS A 68 -29.08 0.50 12.44
C HIS A 68 -29.05 1.24 13.77
N THR A 69 -30.19 1.71 14.24
CA THR A 69 -30.33 2.26 15.59
C THR A 69 -30.47 1.08 16.57
N MET A 70 -29.55 1.00 17.54
CA MET A 70 -29.41 -0.13 18.46
C MET A 70 -29.19 0.32 19.89
N ASN A 71 -29.83 -0.36 20.84
CA ASN A 71 -29.64 -0.15 22.28
C ASN A 71 -28.48 -0.99 22.80
N LEU A 72 -27.56 -0.39 23.56
CA LEU A 72 -26.53 -1.11 24.29
C LEU A 72 -27.17 -1.85 25.47
N THR A 73 -27.29 -3.18 25.41
CA THR A 73 -27.90 -3.99 26.47
C THR A 73 -26.88 -4.59 27.42
N GLN A 74 -25.63 -4.74 26.98
CA GLN A 74 -24.54 -5.29 27.79
C GLN A 74 -23.22 -4.58 27.49
N ASN A 75 -22.43 -4.32 28.54
CA ASN A 75 -21.07 -3.79 28.46
C ASN A 75 -20.24 -4.36 29.62
N THR A 76 -19.82 -5.62 29.50
CA THR A 76 -19.25 -6.39 30.62
C THR A 76 -17.78 -6.67 30.37
N ARG A 77 -16.94 -6.45 31.38
CA ARG A 77 -15.53 -6.83 31.34
C ARG A 77 -15.38 -8.36 31.43
N MET A 78 -14.67 -8.94 30.46
CA MET A 78 -14.42 -10.40 30.35
C MET A 78 -13.12 -10.84 31.03
N THR A 79 -12.15 -9.94 31.12
CA THR A 79 -10.87 -10.19 31.81
C THR A 79 -11.02 -10.05 33.31
N GLU A 80 -10.19 -10.73 34.08
CA GLU A 80 -10.12 -10.57 35.53
C GLU A 80 -9.97 -9.06 35.92
N PRO A 81 -10.68 -8.56 36.95
CA PRO A 81 -10.74 -7.13 37.29
C PRO A 81 -9.38 -6.42 37.47
N THR A 82 -8.37 -7.11 38.01
CA THR A 82 -7.02 -6.58 38.21
C THR A 82 -6.09 -6.77 37.02
N TRP A 83 -6.51 -7.53 35.99
CA TRP A 83 -5.75 -7.70 34.77
C TRP A 83 -5.49 -6.36 34.07
N TYR A 84 -4.28 -6.18 33.53
CA TYR A 84 -3.88 -4.87 33.00
C TYR A 84 -4.63 -4.47 31.72
N GLN A 85 -5.02 -5.45 30.90
CA GLN A 85 -5.77 -5.23 29.67
C GLN A 85 -7.25 -5.45 29.97
N ASP A 86 -8.05 -4.38 29.98
CA ASP A 86 -9.52 -4.48 30.02
C ASP A 86 -10.01 -4.92 28.63
N VAL A 87 -10.70 -6.07 28.57
CA VAL A 87 -11.41 -6.54 27.37
C VAL A 87 -12.88 -6.72 27.72
N ARG A 88 -13.77 -6.16 26.90
CA ARG A 88 -15.22 -6.15 27.14
C ARG A 88 -16.00 -6.91 26.08
N HIS A 89 -17.10 -7.51 26.53
CA HIS A 89 -18.17 -8.03 25.69
C HIS A 89 -19.31 -7.02 25.68
N LEU A 90 -19.60 -6.47 24.50
CA LEU A 90 -20.70 -5.54 24.29
C LEU A 90 -21.81 -6.23 23.50
N VAL A 91 -23.05 -5.97 23.87
CA VAL A 91 -24.24 -6.44 23.13
C VAL A 91 -25.09 -5.24 22.76
N LEU A 92 -25.33 -5.10 21.46
CA LEU A 92 -26.15 -4.04 20.85
C LEU A 92 -27.41 -4.71 20.32
N ARG A 93 -28.59 -4.25 20.70
CA ARG A 93 -29.88 -4.83 20.33
C ARG A 93 -30.73 -3.86 19.50
N ALA A 94 -31.20 -4.30 18.35
CA ALA A 94 -32.18 -3.59 17.54
C ALA A 94 -33.62 -3.99 17.92
N ASP A 95 -34.59 -3.16 17.54
CA ASP A 95 -36.01 -3.47 17.72
C ASP A 95 -36.49 -4.56 16.75
N GLU A 96 -35.93 -4.55 15.53
CA GLU A 96 -36.20 -5.49 14.45
C GLU A 96 -35.03 -6.45 14.20
N ASP A 97 -35.31 -7.51 13.45
CA ASP A 97 -34.29 -8.49 13.05
C ASP A 97 -33.29 -7.83 12.08
N ILE A 98 -32.01 -8.03 12.36
CA ILE A 98 -30.89 -7.50 11.60
C ILE A 98 -30.23 -8.61 10.79
N ARG A 99 -29.86 -8.30 9.55
CA ARG A 99 -29.22 -9.26 8.65
C ARG A 99 -27.74 -8.96 8.54
N TYR A 100 -26.92 -9.90 9.01
CA TYR A 100 -25.47 -9.89 8.84
C TYR A 100 -24.95 -11.33 8.87
N GLN A 101 -23.75 -11.56 8.33
CA GLN A 101 -23.12 -12.88 8.28
C GLN A 101 -21.92 -12.96 9.24
N PRO A 102 -21.58 -14.16 9.75
CA PRO A 102 -20.33 -14.36 10.46
C PRO A 102 -19.12 -13.87 9.66
N GLY A 103 -18.27 -13.07 10.29
CA GLY A 103 -17.13 -12.41 9.66
C GLY A 103 -17.38 -10.94 9.29
N ASP A 104 -18.63 -10.49 9.28
CA ASP A 104 -18.99 -9.09 9.05
C ASP A 104 -18.49 -8.15 10.17
N VAL A 105 -18.50 -6.85 9.86
CA VAL A 105 -17.87 -5.80 10.66
C VAL A 105 -18.91 -4.76 11.05
N ALA A 106 -18.97 -4.43 12.34
CA ALA A 106 -19.72 -3.30 12.88
C ALA A 106 -18.88 -2.02 12.78
N ILE A 107 -19.49 -0.94 12.30
CA ILE A 107 -18.92 0.40 12.19
C ILE A 107 -19.57 1.27 13.25
N LEU A 108 -18.76 1.76 14.19
CA LEU A 108 -19.19 2.65 15.27
C LEU A 108 -18.61 4.05 15.07
N HIS A 109 -19.44 5.06 15.34
CA HIS A 109 -19.07 6.47 15.27
C HIS A 109 -18.80 6.96 16.70
N PRO A 110 -17.53 7.12 17.09
CA PRO A 110 -17.21 7.49 18.47
C PRO A 110 -17.42 8.98 18.73
N GLU A 111 -17.44 9.33 20.01
CA GLU A 111 -17.45 10.73 20.46
C GLU A 111 -16.21 11.03 21.29
N ASN A 112 -15.72 12.26 21.22
CA ASN A 112 -14.67 12.74 22.11
C ASN A 112 -15.13 12.75 23.57
N SER A 113 -14.17 12.74 24.51
CA SER A 113 -14.51 12.89 25.93
C SER A 113 -15.13 14.27 26.17
N PRO A 114 -16.25 14.38 26.91
CA PRO A 114 -16.80 15.68 27.30
C PRO A 114 -15.76 16.57 28.00
N GLU A 115 -14.84 15.97 28.76
CA GLU A 115 -13.74 16.64 29.45
C GLU A 115 -12.75 17.29 28.48
N ASP A 116 -12.38 16.57 27.41
CA ASP A 116 -11.44 17.07 26.38
C ASP A 116 -12.10 18.18 25.55
N VAL A 117 -13.38 18.01 25.20
CA VAL A 117 -14.17 19.00 24.47
C VAL A 117 -14.28 20.30 25.28
N GLU A 118 -14.61 20.21 26.57
CA GLU A 118 -14.69 21.37 27.44
C GLU A 118 -13.34 22.06 27.62
N THR A 119 -12.27 21.27 27.78
CA THR A 119 -10.90 21.79 27.86
C THR A 119 -10.52 22.58 26.61
N LEU A 120 -10.87 22.06 25.42
CA LEU A 120 -10.62 22.75 24.16
C LEU A 120 -11.44 24.03 24.03
N LEU A 121 -12.75 23.97 24.28
CA LEU A 121 -13.65 25.12 24.19
C LEU A 121 -13.19 26.26 25.09
N LYS A 122 -12.81 25.93 26.33
CA LYS A 122 -12.24 26.90 27.27
C LYS A 122 -10.90 27.45 26.80
N ARG A 123 -10.01 26.59 26.30
CA ARG A 123 -8.70 27.02 25.81
C ARG A 123 -8.84 28.02 24.65
N LEU A 124 -9.76 27.78 23.72
CA LEU A 124 -9.96 28.65 22.56
C LEU A 124 -10.93 29.83 22.82
N GLY A 125 -11.52 29.92 24.01
CA GLY A 125 -12.46 30.98 24.37
C GLY A 125 -13.82 30.84 23.67
N TRP A 126 -14.21 29.63 23.30
CA TRP A 126 -15.44 29.33 22.55
C TRP A 126 -16.64 28.96 23.45
N GLU A 127 -16.47 28.86 24.76
CA GLU A 127 -17.50 28.42 25.73
C GLU A 127 -18.84 29.17 25.57
N ALA A 128 -18.81 30.50 25.44
CA ALA A 128 -20.02 31.32 25.37
C ALA A 128 -20.84 31.15 24.07
N GLU A 129 -20.26 30.54 23.04
CA GLU A 129 -20.91 30.27 21.76
C GLU A 129 -21.07 28.76 21.48
N ALA A 130 -20.47 27.90 22.31
CA ALA A 130 -20.34 26.48 22.08
C ALA A 130 -21.69 25.77 21.82
N ASP A 131 -22.72 26.19 22.56
CA ASP A 131 -24.05 25.57 22.58
C ASP A 131 -25.11 26.38 21.82
N LYS A 132 -24.71 27.48 21.16
CA LYS A 132 -25.62 28.26 20.31
C LYS A 132 -25.88 27.51 18.99
N PRO A 133 -27.12 27.51 18.47
CA PRO A 133 -27.41 26.95 17.16
C PRO A 133 -26.61 27.65 16.06
N ILE A 134 -25.90 26.85 15.25
CA ILE A 134 -25.11 27.31 14.11
C ILE A 134 -25.51 26.60 12.82
N ARG A 135 -25.25 27.27 11.70
CA ARG A 135 -25.31 26.76 10.34
C ARG A 135 -23.89 26.65 9.79
N ILE A 136 -23.62 25.55 9.09
CA ILE A 136 -22.33 25.29 8.45
C ILE A 136 -22.53 25.28 6.93
N THR A 137 -21.76 26.10 6.21
CA THR A 137 -21.77 26.15 4.75
C THR A 137 -20.35 26.09 4.21
N PRO A 138 -20.09 25.52 3.01
CA PRO A 138 -18.79 25.66 2.36
C PRO A 138 -18.42 27.13 2.14
N SER A 139 -17.14 27.46 2.28
CA SER A 139 -16.68 28.84 2.07
C SER A 139 -16.60 29.26 0.60
N ALA A 140 -16.56 28.30 -0.32
CA ALA A 140 -16.56 28.51 -1.75
C ALA A 140 -17.53 27.54 -2.45
N GLY A 141 -18.19 27.98 -3.53
CA GLY A 141 -19.26 27.23 -4.19
C GLY A 141 -18.82 25.94 -4.90
N ASP A 142 -17.51 25.75 -5.09
CA ASP A 142 -16.90 24.55 -5.68
C ASP A 142 -16.40 23.55 -4.62
N ARG A 143 -16.40 23.91 -3.33
CA ARG A 143 -15.95 23.04 -2.23
C ARG A 143 -17.12 22.30 -1.61
N SER A 144 -16.96 20.99 -1.39
CA SER A 144 -17.89 20.22 -0.56
C SER A 144 -17.53 20.35 0.93
N LEU A 145 -18.52 20.21 1.81
CA LEU A 145 -18.26 20.06 3.24
C LEU A 145 -17.44 18.78 3.50
N PRO A 146 -16.64 18.73 4.59
CA PRO A 146 -16.01 17.49 5.02
C PRO A 146 -17.05 16.38 5.19
N LEU A 147 -16.64 15.14 4.92
CA LEU A 147 -17.54 14.00 5.00
C LEU A 147 -18.10 13.86 6.44
N GLY A 148 -19.40 13.63 6.55
CA GLY A 148 -20.08 13.49 7.84
C GLY A 148 -20.39 14.79 8.58
N TYR A 149 -19.89 15.96 8.13
CA TYR A 149 -20.32 17.23 8.71
C TYR A 149 -21.81 17.48 8.45
N PRO A 150 -22.53 18.17 9.36
CA PRO A 150 -23.94 18.49 9.16
C PRO A 150 -24.07 19.44 7.96
N GLY A 151 -25.01 19.12 7.08
CA GLY A 151 -25.28 19.94 5.90
C GLY A 151 -25.84 21.32 6.25
N PRO A 152 -25.94 22.23 5.26
CA PRO A 152 -26.42 23.60 5.47
C PRO A 152 -27.81 23.71 6.12
N ASN A 153 -28.63 22.67 5.94
CA ASN A 153 -30.00 22.63 6.44
C ASN A 153 -30.14 21.80 7.75
N THR A 154 -29.03 21.37 8.33
CA THR A 154 -29.03 20.59 9.58
C THR A 154 -28.52 21.48 10.71
N PRO A 155 -29.37 21.89 11.67
CA PRO A 155 -28.92 22.69 12.80
C PRO A 155 -27.95 21.87 13.67
N THR A 156 -26.86 22.50 14.09
CA THR A 156 -25.86 21.90 14.98
C THR A 156 -25.36 22.95 15.98
N THR A 157 -24.41 22.56 16.82
CA THR A 157 -23.67 23.47 17.72
C THR A 157 -22.17 23.26 17.53
N LEU A 158 -21.36 24.25 17.89
CA LEU A 158 -19.90 24.12 17.86
C LEU A 158 -19.43 22.97 18.76
N ARG A 159 -20.06 22.79 19.93
CA ARG A 159 -19.81 21.65 20.81
C ARG A 159 -20.08 20.32 20.13
N SER A 160 -21.23 20.19 19.44
CA SER A 160 -21.57 18.97 18.70
C SER A 160 -20.56 18.69 17.58
N LEU A 161 -20.12 19.74 16.88
CA LEU A 161 -19.11 19.64 15.83
C LEU A 161 -17.81 19.03 16.35
N ILE A 162 -17.27 19.59 17.44
CA ILE A 162 -16.04 19.11 18.08
C ILE A 162 -16.23 17.70 18.65
N THR A 163 -17.39 17.42 19.25
CA THR A 163 -17.67 16.14 19.91
C THR A 163 -17.70 14.98 18.92
N LYS A 164 -18.31 15.19 17.74
CA LYS A 164 -18.66 14.12 16.81
C LYS A 164 -17.83 14.08 15.53
N HIS A 165 -17.18 15.18 15.16
CA HIS A 165 -16.57 15.31 13.83
C HIS A 165 -15.09 15.73 13.83
N ALA A 166 -14.54 16.23 14.95
CA ALA A 166 -13.14 16.68 15.03
C ALA A 166 -12.27 15.73 15.86
N ASP A 167 -11.16 15.21 15.32
CA ASP A 167 -10.20 14.37 16.05
C ASP A 167 -9.16 15.24 16.79
N ILE A 168 -9.59 15.83 17.89
CA ILE A 168 -8.79 16.72 18.77
C ILE A 168 -7.66 15.99 19.52
N ASN A 169 -7.69 14.65 19.50
CA ASN A 169 -6.75 13.77 20.18
C ASN A 169 -5.70 13.18 19.21
N SER A 170 -5.77 13.51 17.93
CA SER A 170 -4.79 13.07 16.94
C SER A 170 -3.42 13.75 17.15
N VAL A 171 -2.36 13.11 16.66
CA VAL A 171 -1.00 13.68 16.67
C VAL A 171 -0.93 14.76 15.59
N PRO A 172 -0.56 16.01 15.93
CA PRO A 172 -0.51 17.10 14.95
C PRO A 172 0.56 16.85 13.88
N ARG A 173 0.25 17.28 12.66
CA ARG A 173 1.15 17.23 11.49
C ARG A 173 1.79 18.61 11.26
N LYS A 174 2.81 18.68 10.39
CA LYS A 174 3.41 19.97 9.95
C LYS A 174 2.34 21.00 9.55
N SER A 175 1.36 20.60 8.74
CA SER A 175 0.25 21.47 8.31
C SER A 175 -0.58 22.09 9.45
N PHE A 176 -0.73 21.37 10.58
CA PHE A 176 -1.39 21.91 11.76
C PHE A 176 -0.53 23.00 12.42
N VAL A 177 0.78 22.77 12.50
CA VAL A 177 1.74 23.69 13.13
C VAL A 177 1.86 24.97 12.29
N GLU A 178 1.93 24.84 10.97
CA GLU A 178 1.92 25.97 10.02
C GLU A 178 0.67 26.83 10.20
N LEU A 179 -0.52 26.20 10.18
CA LEU A 179 -1.77 26.90 10.37
C LEU A 179 -1.86 27.57 11.75
N LEU A 180 -1.38 26.90 12.80
CA LEU A 180 -1.38 27.43 14.16
C LEU A 180 -0.49 28.66 14.30
N ALA A 181 0.63 28.73 13.57
CA ALA A 181 1.55 29.86 13.61
C ALA A 181 0.86 31.18 13.22
N HIS A 182 -0.03 31.16 12.22
CA HIS A 182 -0.81 32.35 11.80
C HIS A 182 -1.75 32.88 12.89
N PHE A 183 -2.15 32.03 13.83
CA PHE A 183 -3.07 32.38 14.90
C PHE A 183 -2.36 32.68 16.23
N THR A 184 -1.03 32.59 16.25
CA THR A 184 -0.20 32.72 17.45
C THR A 184 0.37 34.13 17.54
N LYS A 185 0.22 34.77 18.71
CA LYS A 185 0.54 36.20 18.90
C LYS A 185 1.87 36.46 19.58
N ASP A 186 2.29 35.54 20.46
CA ASP A 186 3.57 35.65 21.15
C ASP A 186 4.71 35.30 20.19
N GLN A 187 5.71 36.18 20.12
CA GLN A 187 6.79 36.04 19.14
C GLN A 187 7.60 34.76 19.37
N MET A 188 7.86 34.36 20.62
CA MET A 188 8.65 33.16 20.90
C MET A 188 7.88 31.89 20.54
N GLU A 189 6.58 31.86 20.82
CA GLU A 189 5.69 30.78 20.41
C GLU A 189 5.62 30.68 18.87
N THR A 190 5.40 31.80 18.18
CA THR A 190 5.32 31.85 16.72
C THR A 190 6.65 31.44 16.07
N ASP A 191 7.78 31.93 16.58
CA ASP A 191 9.11 31.56 16.08
C ASP A 191 9.35 30.05 16.24
N LYS A 192 8.96 29.44 17.37
CA LYS A 192 9.14 27.99 17.55
C LYS A 192 8.21 27.18 16.64
N LEU A 193 6.98 27.64 16.40
CA LEU A 193 6.09 26.99 15.43
C LEU A 193 6.66 27.07 14.01
N HIS A 194 7.22 28.21 13.60
CA HIS A 194 7.90 28.33 12.31
C HIS A 194 9.16 27.47 12.22
N GLU A 195 9.96 27.40 13.28
CA GLU A 195 11.14 26.54 13.36
C GLU A 195 10.75 25.07 13.13
N PHE A 196 9.69 24.58 13.77
CA PHE A 196 9.17 23.23 13.55
C PHE A 196 8.77 22.94 12.09
N CYS A 197 8.51 23.97 11.29
CA CYS A 197 8.13 23.85 9.89
C CYS A 197 9.33 23.94 8.94
N THR A 198 10.53 24.32 9.42
CA THR A 198 11.74 24.34 8.57
C THR A 198 12.33 22.95 8.41
N ALA A 199 13.14 22.74 7.38
CA ALA A 199 13.79 21.46 7.14
C ALA A 199 14.65 21.00 8.33
N GLU A 200 15.34 21.92 9.00
CA GLU A 200 16.17 21.65 10.19
C GLU A 200 15.34 21.32 11.43
N GLY A 201 14.15 21.91 11.58
CA GLY A 201 13.30 21.74 12.76
C GLY A 201 12.34 20.54 12.71
N LEU A 202 12.37 19.72 11.65
CA LEU A 202 11.47 18.57 11.53
C LEU A 202 11.78 17.43 12.49
N ASP A 203 13.05 17.18 12.79
CA ASP A 203 13.44 16.19 13.80
C ASP A 203 12.94 16.64 15.18
N ASP A 204 13.07 17.94 15.46
CA ASP A 204 12.54 18.61 16.63
C ASP A 204 11.01 18.48 16.72
N LEU A 205 10.31 18.71 15.60
CA LEU A 205 8.86 18.51 15.52
C LEU A 205 8.48 17.04 15.74
N PHE A 206 9.24 16.09 15.19
CA PHE A 206 9.01 14.66 15.37
C PHE A 206 9.18 14.23 16.83
N ASP A 207 10.26 14.69 17.48
CA ASP A 207 10.54 14.45 18.90
C ASP A 207 9.48 15.08 19.79
N TYR A 208 9.02 16.28 19.44
CA TYR A 208 7.93 16.98 20.11
C TYR A 208 6.56 16.32 19.87
N THR A 209 6.24 15.80 18.69
CA THR A 209 4.89 15.30 18.39
C THR A 209 4.83 13.79 18.38
N THR A 210 5.35 13.19 17.32
CA THR A 210 5.14 11.80 16.95
C THR A 210 5.81 10.84 17.92
N ARG A 211 7.07 11.11 18.31
CA ARG A 211 7.85 10.22 19.18
C ARG A 211 7.23 10.05 20.55
N VAL A 212 6.61 11.10 21.06
CA VAL A 212 5.96 11.11 22.38
C VAL A 212 4.43 10.95 22.30
N ARG A 213 3.87 10.92 21.08
CA ARG A 213 2.43 10.91 20.79
C ARG A 213 1.71 12.04 21.52
N ARG A 214 2.20 13.26 21.33
CA ARG A 214 1.55 14.50 21.79
C ARG A 214 0.33 14.76 20.93
N THR A 215 -0.78 15.15 21.56
CA THR A 215 -2.07 15.39 20.90
C THR A 215 -2.23 16.85 20.49
N ILE A 216 -3.11 17.12 19.52
CA ILE A 216 -3.46 18.50 19.14
C ILE A 216 -3.93 19.31 20.36
N LEU A 217 -4.80 18.75 21.20
CA LEU A 217 -5.27 19.42 22.41
C LEU A 217 -4.11 19.84 23.34
N GLU A 218 -3.12 18.97 23.54
CA GLU A 218 -1.94 19.31 24.35
C GLU A 218 -1.10 20.42 23.73
N VAL A 219 -0.89 20.41 22.40
CA VAL A 219 -0.18 21.50 21.72
C VAL A 219 -0.92 22.82 21.92
N LEU A 220 -2.24 22.85 21.75
CA LEU A 220 -3.04 24.05 22.00
C LEU A 220 -2.94 24.53 23.47
N LEU A 221 -2.81 23.63 24.43
CA LEU A 221 -2.62 23.98 25.85
C LEU A 221 -1.22 24.52 26.17
N GLU A 222 -0.20 24.11 25.40
CA GLU A 222 1.19 24.57 25.53
C GLU A 222 1.41 25.93 24.86
N PHE A 223 0.94 26.14 23.62
CA PHE A 223 1.04 27.40 22.88
C PHE A 223 -0.13 28.32 23.20
N ARG A 224 -0.03 29.11 24.27
CA ARG A 224 -1.18 29.79 24.91
C ARG A 224 -1.61 31.07 24.21
N SER A 225 -0.74 31.66 23.41
CA SER A 225 -1.05 32.89 22.68
C SER A 225 -1.87 32.66 21.41
N ALA A 226 -2.05 31.40 21.00
CA ALA A 226 -2.86 31.03 19.85
C ALA A 226 -4.35 31.35 20.06
N VAL A 227 -4.93 32.10 19.11
CA VAL A 227 -6.34 32.53 19.04
C VAL A 227 -6.91 32.12 17.67
N VAL A 228 -7.50 30.94 17.61
CA VAL A 228 -8.02 30.35 16.36
C VAL A 228 -9.47 30.80 16.11
N PRO A 229 -9.81 31.32 14.91
CA PRO A 229 -11.20 31.56 14.53
C PRO A 229 -11.97 30.24 14.33
N LYS A 230 -13.23 30.20 14.77
CA LYS A 230 -14.08 28.99 14.73
C LYS A 230 -14.27 28.40 13.33
N ASP A 231 -14.26 29.24 12.30
CA ASP A 231 -14.40 28.83 10.90
C ASP A 231 -13.28 27.88 10.43
N TYR A 232 -12.11 27.92 11.07
CA TYR A 232 -10.97 27.02 10.79
C TYR A 232 -11.05 25.67 11.51
N VAL A 233 -12.14 25.34 12.20
CA VAL A 233 -12.26 24.07 12.93
C VAL A 233 -12.06 22.84 12.03
N ALA A 234 -12.53 22.89 10.77
CA ALA A 234 -12.37 21.82 9.80
C ALA A 234 -10.96 21.78 9.16
N ASP A 235 -10.25 22.90 9.19
CA ASP A 235 -8.87 23.03 8.69
C ASP A 235 -7.86 22.59 9.75
N LEU A 236 -8.15 22.88 11.01
CA LEU A 236 -7.25 22.63 12.14
C LEU A 236 -7.34 21.19 12.64
N PHE A 237 -8.54 20.62 12.72
CA PHE A 237 -8.72 19.27 13.27
C PHE A 237 -9.02 18.26 12.17
N PRO A 238 -8.28 17.14 12.10
CA PRO A 238 -8.64 16.03 11.23
C PRO A 238 -10.05 15.49 11.54
N GLU A 239 -10.71 14.87 10.56
CA GLU A 239 -12.03 14.26 10.76
C GLU A 239 -11.99 13.11 11.79
N LEU A 240 -12.96 13.09 12.71
CA LEU A 240 -13.13 12.00 13.67
C LEU A 240 -13.70 10.75 12.97
N ARG A 241 -12.80 9.81 12.66
CA ARG A 241 -13.16 8.64 11.83
C ARG A 241 -14.04 7.60 12.56
N PRO A 242 -14.94 6.90 11.86
CA PRO A 242 -15.60 5.71 12.40
C PRO A 242 -14.58 4.60 12.70
N ARG A 243 -14.89 3.72 13.67
CA ARG A 243 -14.05 2.57 14.04
C ARG A 243 -14.77 1.25 13.75
N GLN A 244 -14.03 0.28 13.25
CA GLN A 244 -14.51 -1.02 12.80
C GLN A 244 -14.21 -2.10 13.84
N PHE A 245 -15.18 -2.96 14.12
CA PHE A 245 -15.06 -4.11 15.01
C PHE A 245 -15.65 -5.35 14.35
N SER A 246 -14.94 -6.47 14.39
CA SER A 246 -15.51 -7.75 13.94
C SER A 246 -16.71 -8.13 14.81
N ILE A 247 -17.82 -8.48 14.17
CA ILE A 247 -19.01 -8.96 14.87
C ILE A 247 -18.70 -10.33 15.47
N ALA A 248 -19.04 -10.49 16.74
CA ALA A 248 -18.73 -11.65 17.56
C ALA A 248 -19.91 -12.61 17.77
N SER A 249 -21.07 -12.34 17.16
CA SER A 249 -22.28 -13.18 17.21
C SER A 249 -22.69 -13.66 15.82
N SER A 250 -23.50 -14.71 15.73
CA SER A 250 -24.26 -15.10 14.54
C SER A 250 -25.69 -14.53 14.58
N SER A 251 -26.20 -14.03 13.45
CA SER A 251 -27.59 -13.57 13.34
C SER A 251 -28.60 -14.72 13.39
N SER A 252 -28.17 -15.95 13.10
CA SER A 252 -28.99 -17.16 13.25
C SER A 252 -29.24 -17.52 14.73
N VAL A 253 -28.29 -17.18 15.62
CA VAL A 253 -28.45 -17.35 17.08
C VAL A 253 -29.07 -16.09 17.71
N HIS A 254 -28.64 -14.92 17.26
CA HIS A 254 -28.97 -13.61 17.82
C HIS A 254 -29.60 -12.69 16.76
N PRO A 255 -30.87 -12.93 16.34
CA PRO A 255 -31.46 -12.25 15.18
C PRO A 255 -31.60 -10.74 15.34
N ARG A 256 -31.57 -10.22 16.57
CA ARG A 256 -31.70 -8.78 16.87
C ARG A 256 -30.46 -8.19 17.53
N GLU A 257 -29.37 -8.94 17.66
CA GLU A 257 -28.21 -8.49 18.45
C GLU A 257 -26.89 -8.56 17.68
N ILE A 258 -26.05 -7.56 17.89
CA ILE A 258 -24.64 -7.57 17.49
C ILE A 258 -23.80 -7.62 18.75
N HIS A 259 -22.94 -8.64 18.84
CA HIS A 259 -22.00 -8.78 19.93
C HIS A 259 -20.62 -8.31 19.48
N LEU A 260 -19.86 -7.67 20.36
CA LEU A 260 -18.49 -7.20 20.10
C LEU A 260 -17.54 -7.66 21.21
N CYS A 261 -16.31 -7.98 20.84
CA CYS A 261 -15.20 -8.26 21.77
C CYS A 261 -14.14 -7.16 21.62
N VAL A 262 -14.05 -6.26 22.60
CA VAL A 262 -13.31 -5.00 22.47
C VAL A 262 -12.25 -4.87 23.56
N ALA A 263 -10.98 -4.78 23.15
CA ALA A 263 -9.88 -4.42 24.05
C ALA A 263 -9.83 -2.90 24.24
N ILE A 264 -9.93 -2.45 25.49
CA ILE A 264 -9.85 -1.02 25.82
C ILE A 264 -8.41 -0.55 25.68
N VAL A 265 -8.20 0.44 24.82
CA VAL A 265 -6.86 0.98 24.55
C VAL A 265 -6.51 1.98 25.65
N ASN A 266 -5.55 1.61 26.49
CA ASN A 266 -4.98 2.46 27.53
C ASN A 266 -3.50 2.11 27.72
N TYR A 267 -2.59 3.02 27.37
CA TYR A 267 -1.15 2.82 27.52
C TYR A 267 -0.48 4.12 27.94
N ARG A 268 0.74 4.06 28.48
CA ARG A 268 1.52 5.26 28.81
C ARG A 268 2.52 5.58 27.70
N THR A 269 2.64 6.85 27.33
CA THR A 269 3.69 7.31 26.40
C THR A 269 4.98 7.64 27.13
N LYS A 270 6.00 8.09 26.40
CA LYS A 270 7.24 8.65 26.97
C LYS A 270 6.99 9.82 27.93
N LEU A 271 5.89 10.57 27.75
CA LEU A 271 5.45 11.63 28.67
C LEU A 271 4.89 11.08 30.00
N ARG A 272 4.78 9.74 30.14
CA ARG A 272 4.15 9.04 31.26
C ARG A 272 2.66 9.36 31.48
N VAL A 273 2.07 10.15 30.58
CA VAL A 273 0.63 10.43 30.52
C VAL A 273 -0.09 9.23 29.91
N PRO A 274 -1.23 8.78 30.49
CA PRO A 274 -2.03 7.73 29.90
C PRO A 274 -2.70 8.21 28.60
N ARG A 275 -2.55 7.44 27.52
CA ARG A 275 -3.24 7.60 26.25
C ARG A 275 -4.37 6.60 26.16
N LYS A 276 -5.57 7.14 25.88
CA LYS A 276 -6.78 6.36 25.70
C LYS A 276 -7.16 6.35 24.23
N GLY A 277 -7.64 5.22 23.72
CA GLY A 277 -8.28 5.19 22.40
C GLY A 277 -9.62 5.93 22.44
N VAL A 278 -9.89 6.81 21.47
CA VAL A 278 -11.15 7.60 21.45
C VAL A 278 -12.37 6.68 21.48
N CYS A 279 -12.50 5.77 20.50
CA CYS A 279 -13.64 4.88 20.41
C CYS A 279 -13.75 3.88 21.57
N THR A 280 -12.64 3.24 21.96
CA THR A 280 -12.69 2.22 23.02
C THR A 280 -12.92 2.83 24.40
N SER A 281 -12.39 4.03 24.67
CA SER A 281 -12.71 4.73 25.91
C SER A 281 -14.14 5.28 25.93
N TRP A 282 -14.67 5.73 24.79
CA TRP A 282 -16.08 6.09 24.64
C TRP A 282 -16.97 4.90 24.95
N LEU A 283 -16.75 3.76 24.28
CA LEU A 283 -17.45 2.49 24.56
C LEU A 283 -17.35 2.07 26.04
N ALA A 284 -16.20 2.27 26.68
CA ALA A 284 -16.00 1.90 28.07
C ALA A 284 -16.84 2.75 29.05
N ARG A 285 -17.25 3.96 28.67
CA ARG A 285 -18.09 4.87 29.48
C ARG A 285 -19.58 4.72 29.22
N LEU A 286 -19.98 4.04 28.13
CA LEU A 286 -21.39 3.89 27.79
C LEU A 286 -22.11 3.00 28.80
N GLU A 287 -23.25 3.49 29.28
CA GLU A 287 -24.15 2.75 30.15
C GLU A 287 -25.16 1.94 29.31
N THR A 288 -25.63 0.83 29.87
CA THR A 288 -26.71 0.05 29.27
C THR A 288 -27.96 0.92 29.11
N GLY A 289 -28.64 0.81 27.97
CA GLY A 289 -29.74 1.68 27.56
C GLY A 289 -29.32 2.81 26.61
N THR A 290 -28.01 3.02 26.39
CA THR A 290 -27.54 4.00 25.40
C THR A 290 -27.94 3.58 23.98
N VAL A 291 -28.54 4.49 23.23
CA VAL A 291 -28.89 4.30 21.81
C VAL A 291 -27.70 4.69 20.92
N LEU A 292 -27.29 3.80 20.02
CA LEU A 292 -26.18 3.98 19.08
C LEU A 292 -26.62 3.76 17.64
N ASN A 293 -26.01 4.48 16.71
CA ASN A 293 -26.13 4.19 15.28
C ASN A 293 -24.94 3.33 14.84
N VAL A 294 -25.25 2.12 14.37
CA VAL A 294 -24.27 1.09 14.00
C VAL A 294 -24.37 0.84 12.51
N GLY A 295 -23.28 1.05 11.78
CA GLY A 295 -23.18 0.60 10.39
C GLY A 295 -22.77 -0.87 10.34
N ILE A 296 -23.28 -1.62 9.37
CA ILE A 296 -22.82 -2.99 9.10
C ILE A 296 -22.13 -3.01 7.75
N LYS A 297 -20.90 -3.55 7.72
CA LYS A 297 -20.12 -3.73 6.51
C LYS A 297 -19.77 -5.20 6.35
N ARG A 298 -19.89 -5.68 5.11
CA ARG A 298 -19.48 -7.04 4.76
C ARG A 298 -18.01 -7.26 5.05
N GLY A 299 -17.71 -8.34 5.77
CA GLY A 299 -16.35 -8.74 6.13
C GLY A 299 -15.61 -9.46 5.00
N THR A 300 -14.34 -9.77 5.22
CA THR A 300 -13.50 -10.56 4.30
C THR A 300 -13.45 -12.04 4.65
N MET A 301 -13.87 -12.43 5.86
CA MET A 301 -13.89 -13.82 6.28
C MET A 301 -15.29 -14.41 6.07
N HIS A 302 -15.34 -15.58 5.43
CA HIS A 302 -16.59 -16.26 5.10
C HIS A 302 -16.50 -17.74 5.45
N LEU A 303 -17.64 -18.29 5.85
CA LEU A 303 -17.78 -19.72 6.03
C LEU A 303 -17.84 -20.45 4.68
N PRO A 304 -17.31 -21.69 4.59
CA PRO A 304 -17.56 -22.55 3.44
C PRO A 304 -19.07 -22.75 3.22
N ARG A 305 -19.51 -22.86 1.97
CA ARG A 305 -20.92 -23.14 1.64
C ARG A 305 -21.37 -24.53 2.09
N ASP A 306 -20.46 -25.50 2.13
CA ASP A 306 -20.72 -26.87 2.56
C ASP A 306 -20.30 -27.01 4.03
N ASP A 307 -21.27 -27.22 4.91
CA ASP A 307 -21.05 -27.33 6.34
C ASP A 307 -20.24 -28.58 6.73
N ARG A 308 -20.13 -29.59 5.85
CA ARG A 308 -19.29 -30.77 6.06
C ARG A 308 -17.79 -30.50 5.90
N LYS A 309 -17.42 -29.37 5.26
CA LYS A 309 -16.01 -29.01 5.15
C LYS A 309 -15.48 -28.60 6.53
N PRO A 310 -14.36 -29.17 6.99
CA PRO A 310 -13.77 -28.79 8.26
C PRO A 310 -13.27 -27.35 8.20
N ILE A 311 -13.38 -26.64 9.33
CA ILE A 311 -12.80 -25.31 9.48
C ILE A 311 -11.76 -25.30 10.61
N ILE A 312 -10.67 -24.55 10.39
CA ILE A 312 -9.63 -24.31 11.38
C ILE A 312 -9.56 -22.80 11.61
N LEU A 313 -9.86 -22.39 12.83
CA LEU A 313 -9.92 -21.01 13.25
C LEU A 313 -8.76 -20.74 14.21
N VAL A 314 -7.99 -19.68 13.94
CA VAL A 314 -6.87 -19.26 14.78
C VAL A 314 -7.12 -17.81 15.19
N GLY A 315 -7.41 -17.59 16.47
CA GLY A 315 -7.85 -16.27 16.97
C GLY A 315 -7.30 -15.97 18.36
N PRO A 316 -6.07 -15.47 18.48
CA PRO A 316 -5.53 -15.04 19.77
C PRO A 316 -6.16 -13.72 20.25
N GLY A 317 -6.42 -13.62 21.56
CA GLY A 317 -7.01 -12.44 22.19
C GLY A 317 -8.34 -12.04 21.58
N THR A 318 -8.54 -10.74 21.30
CA THR A 318 -9.76 -10.24 20.66
C THR A 318 -9.94 -10.71 19.22
N GLY A 319 -8.92 -11.30 18.60
CA GLY A 319 -9.03 -11.95 17.29
C GLY A 319 -10.02 -13.13 17.27
N VAL A 320 -10.48 -13.60 18.43
CA VAL A 320 -11.50 -14.63 18.57
C VAL A 320 -12.92 -14.15 18.20
N ALA A 321 -13.19 -12.84 18.15
CA ALA A 321 -14.53 -12.30 17.84
C ALA A 321 -15.20 -12.94 16.62
N PRO A 322 -14.66 -12.81 15.39
CA PRO A 322 -15.30 -13.37 14.20
C PRO A 322 -15.33 -14.91 14.24
N MET A 323 -14.40 -15.53 14.96
CA MET A 323 -14.35 -16.98 15.15
C MET A 323 -15.54 -17.46 15.98
N ARG A 324 -15.93 -16.70 17.02
CA ARG A 324 -17.13 -16.94 17.82
C ARG A 324 -18.38 -16.96 16.96
N ALA A 325 -18.57 -15.93 16.13
CA ALA A 325 -19.69 -15.84 15.21
C ALA A 325 -19.75 -17.03 14.23
N MET A 326 -18.61 -17.47 13.71
CA MET A 326 -18.51 -18.59 12.77
C MET A 326 -18.83 -19.94 13.42
N ILE A 327 -18.36 -20.15 14.64
CA ILE A 327 -18.65 -21.36 15.41
C ILE A 327 -20.14 -21.39 15.76
N GLU A 328 -20.69 -20.30 16.30
CA GLU A 328 -22.13 -20.18 16.59
C GLU A 328 -22.99 -20.57 15.38
N GLU A 329 -22.73 -19.96 14.22
CA GLU A 329 -23.46 -20.24 12.98
C GLU A 329 -23.38 -21.72 12.59
N ARG A 330 -22.20 -22.30 12.62
CA ARG A 330 -22.00 -23.70 12.21
C ARG A 330 -22.64 -24.68 13.18
N VAL A 331 -22.63 -24.37 14.48
CA VAL A 331 -23.33 -25.18 15.47
C VAL A 331 -24.84 -25.12 15.27
N THR A 332 -25.43 -23.97 14.87
CA THR A 332 -26.86 -23.93 14.51
C THR A 332 -27.25 -24.75 13.29
N ARG A 333 -26.26 -25.14 12.47
CA ARG A 333 -26.42 -25.97 11.27
C ARG A 333 -25.94 -27.41 11.50
N ASP A 334 -25.80 -27.82 12.75
CA ASP A 334 -25.36 -29.16 13.17
C ASP A 334 -23.97 -29.59 12.63
N ALA A 335 -23.10 -28.62 12.29
CA ALA A 335 -21.75 -28.92 11.80
C ALA A 335 -20.78 -29.15 12.98
N THR A 336 -20.10 -30.31 12.97
CA THR A 336 -19.21 -30.74 14.07
C THR A 336 -17.73 -30.55 13.80
N GLU A 337 -17.33 -30.43 12.53
CA GLU A 337 -15.94 -30.32 12.09
C GLU A 337 -15.37 -28.90 12.25
N ASN A 338 -15.35 -28.42 13.50
CA ASN A 338 -14.86 -27.10 13.87
C ASN A 338 -13.63 -27.24 14.75
N THR A 339 -12.54 -26.55 14.43
CA THR A 339 -11.35 -26.48 15.29
C THR A 339 -11.01 -25.03 15.62
N LEU A 340 -10.83 -24.71 16.90
CA LEU A 340 -10.38 -23.40 17.38
C LEU A 340 -9.05 -23.52 18.11
N TYR A 341 -8.05 -22.78 17.63
CA TYR A 341 -6.82 -22.46 18.34
C TYR A 341 -6.92 -21.05 18.94
N PHE A 342 -7.10 -20.98 20.26
CA PHE A 342 -7.19 -19.73 21.00
C PHE A 342 -5.89 -19.45 21.76
N GLY A 343 -5.42 -18.20 21.70
CA GLY A 343 -4.23 -17.75 22.41
C GLY A 343 -4.56 -16.64 23.41
N CYS A 344 -4.04 -16.75 24.63
CA CYS A 344 -4.13 -15.73 25.66
C CYS A 344 -2.80 -15.60 26.41
N ARG A 345 -2.72 -14.69 27.38
CA ARG A 345 -1.53 -14.53 28.21
C ARG A 345 -1.62 -15.40 29.45
N SER A 346 -2.79 -15.46 30.08
CA SER A 346 -3.06 -16.33 31.21
C SER A 346 -4.42 -16.98 31.11
N ALA A 347 -4.46 -18.29 31.35
CA ALA A 347 -5.67 -19.10 31.30
C ALA A 347 -6.73 -18.71 32.36
N THR A 348 -6.33 -17.98 33.40
CA THR A 348 -7.24 -17.52 34.46
C THR A 348 -7.61 -16.04 34.34
N ALA A 349 -6.86 -15.24 33.58
CA ALA A 349 -7.02 -13.78 33.59
C ALA A 349 -7.56 -13.19 32.29
N ASP A 350 -7.19 -13.72 31.12
CA ASP A 350 -7.63 -13.22 29.81
C ASP A 350 -8.09 -14.29 28.83
N HIS A 351 -8.75 -15.32 29.37
CA HIS A 351 -9.34 -16.42 28.61
C HIS A 351 -10.77 -16.08 28.15
N HIS A 352 -10.88 -15.30 27.08
CA HIS A 352 -12.17 -14.82 26.55
C HIS A 352 -13.10 -15.98 26.13
N PHE A 353 -14.38 -15.88 26.53
CA PHE A 353 -15.46 -16.84 26.20
C PHE A 353 -15.18 -18.30 26.59
N ARG A 354 -14.35 -18.53 27.62
CA ARG A 354 -13.94 -19.86 28.06
C ARG A 354 -15.09 -20.86 28.24
N GLU A 355 -16.14 -20.43 28.94
CA GLU A 355 -17.30 -21.28 29.26
C GLU A 355 -18.03 -21.75 28.00
N GLU A 356 -18.12 -20.90 26.97
CA GLU A 356 -18.73 -21.23 25.68
C GLU A 356 -17.91 -22.27 24.92
N TRP A 357 -16.58 -22.11 24.89
CA TRP A 357 -15.69 -23.08 24.24
C TRP A 357 -15.76 -24.46 24.90
N GLU A 358 -15.76 -24.50 26.23
CA GLU A 358 -15.90 -25.74 27.00
C GLU A 358 -17.27 -26.39 26.77
N ALA A 359 -18.34 -25.60 26.62
CA ALA A 359 -19.68 -26.10 26.31
C ALA A 359 -19.75 -26.73 24.91
N TYR A 360 -19.25 -26.06 23.87
CA TYR A 360 -19.22 -26.63 22.52
C TYR A 360 -18.33 -27.87 22.41
N GLN A 361 -17.22 -27.91 23.16
CA GLN A 361 -16.38 -29.09 23.22
C GLN A 361 -17.09 -30.29 23.86
N LYS A 362 -17.85 -30.07 24.95
CA LYS A 362 -18.66 -31.13 25.60
C LYS A 362 -19.76 -31.68 24.67
N GLN A 363 -20.26 -30.85 23.76
CA GLN A 363 -21.26 -31.24 22.75
C GLN A 363 -20.64 -31.91 21.51
N SER A 364 -19.32 -32.12 21.48
CA SER A 364 -18.59 -32.62 20.30
C SER A 364 -18.76 -31.73 19.05
N ALA A 365 -19.10 -30.46 19.25
CA ALA A 365 -19.28 -29.47 18.19
C ALA A 365 -18.01 -28.66 17.90
N LEU A 366 -17.01 -28.71 18.78
CA LEU A 366 -15.76 -27.96 18.67
C LEU A 366 -14.56 -28.76 19.20
N THR A 367 -13.52 -28.88 18.38
CA THR A 367 -12.18 -29.22 18.85
C THR A 367 -11.48 -27.96 19.32
N TYR A 368 -11.35 -27.80 20.64
CA TYR A 368 -10.82 -26.60 21.26
C TYR A 368 -9.39 -26.79 21.79
N ARG A 369 -8.47 -25.88 21.42
CA ARG A 369 -7.08 -25.85 21.87
C ARG A 369 -6.71 -24.45 22.35
N VAL A 370 -6.15 -24.35 23.56
CA VAL A 370 -5.73 -23.07 24.15
C VAL A 370 -4.22 -23.03 24.38
N ALA A 371 -3.62 -21.86 24.13
CA ALA A 371 -2.24 -21.55 24.49
C ALA A 371 -2.20 -20.32 25.40
N ALA A 372 -1.70 -20.49 26.63
CA ALA A 372 -1.44 -19.40 27.56
C ALA A 372 0.05 -19.05 27.56
N SER A 373 0.39 -17.88 27.04
CA SER A 373 1.78 -17.50 26.73
C SER A 373 2.63 -17.10 27.94
N ARG A 374 2.02 -16.81 29.09
CA ARG A 374 2.72 -16.36 30.31
C ARG A 374 2.43 -17.21 31.55
N ASP A 375 1.63 -18.26 31.42
CA ASP A 375 1.45 -19.24 32.49
C ASP A 375 2.72 -20.09 32.59
N GLN A 376 3.24 -20.29 33.81
CA GLN A 376 4.43 -21.12 34.01
C GLN A 376 4.09 -22.58 33.71
N VAL A 377 4.94 -23.26 32.94
CA VAL A 377 4.88 -24.71 32.79
C VAL A 377 5.27 -25.34 34.14
N PRO A 378 4.49 -26.26 34.73
CA PRO A 378 4.94 -27.01 35.88
C PRO A 378 6.23 -27.73 35.50
N SER A 379 7.32 -27.44 36.20
CA SER A 379 8.60 -28.12 36.02
C SER A 379 8.42 -29.61 36.29
N LEU A 380 8.23 -30.39 35.22
CA LEU A 380 8.33 -31.85 35.26
C LEU A 380 9.78 -32.19 35.63
N ILE A 381 9.97 -32.59 36.89
CA ILE A 381 11.17 -33.29 37.34
C ILE A 381 11.22 -34.60 36.55
N VAL A 382 11.93 -34.59 35.42
CA VAL A 382 12.35 -35.81 34.72
C VAL A 382 13.71 -36.17 35.29
N GLY A 383 13.74 -37.24 36.07
CA GLY A 383 14.95 -37.83 36.59
C GLY A 383 15.92 -38.23 35.49
N SER A 384 17.17 -37.80 35.67
CA SER A 384 18.39 -38.56 35.39
C SER A 384 18.39 -39.49 34.16
N LYS A 385 19.02 -39.03 33.07
CA LYS A 385 19.98 -39.82 32.29
C LYS A 385 20.95 -38.90 31.52
N THR A 386 22.15 -38.83 32.07
CA THR A 386 23.46 -38.49 31.50
C THR A 386 23.57 -38.26 29.99
N MET A 387 24.13 -37.11 29.61
CA MET A 387 25.22 -37.02 28.61
C MET A 387 26.19 -35.91 29.05
N GLN A 388 27.48 -36.26 29.06
CA GLN A 388 28.61 -35.52 29.64
C GLN A 388 28.94 -34.21 28.90
N PRO A 389 29.57 -33.23 29.57
CA PRO A 389 30.21 -32.09 28.90
C PRO A 389 31.56 -32.51 28.28
N PRO A 390 31.95 -31.99 27.09
CA PRO A 390 33.31 -32.16 26.61
C PRO A 390 34.29 -31.24 27.34
N ALA A 391 35.55 -31.69 27.35
CA ALA A 391 36.65 -31.32 28.20
C ALA A 391 37.20 -29.88 28.04
N GLU A 392 37.81 -29.41 29.14
CA GLU A 392 38.66 -28.24 29.27
C GLU A 392 39.80 -28.20 28.22
N ILE A 393 40.09 -27.01 27.71
CA ILE A 393 41.30 -26.67 26.94
C ILE A 393 41.97 -25.47 27.64
N PRO A 394 43.31 -25.41 27.74
CA PRO A 394 44.03 -24.72 28.80
C PRO A 394 44.37 -23.25 28.51
N ASP A 395 44.59 -22.50 29.60
CA ASP A 395 45.06 -21.11 29.65
C ASP A 395 46.25 -20.82 28.73
N SER A 396 46.11 -19.78 27.91
CA SER A 396 47.17 -19.10 27.16
C SER A 396 46.98 -17.58 27.28
N PRO A 397 48.07 -16.78 27.35
CA PRO A 397 48.01 -15.35 27.68
C PRO A 397 47.38 -14.50 26.57
N PRO A 398 46.90 -13.28 26.87
CA PRO A 398 46.06 -12.51 25.95
C PRO A 398 46.85 -12.05 24.71
N GLU A 399 46.43 -12.54 23.54
CA GLU A 399 46.79 -11.97 22.25
C GLU A 399 46.05 -10.65 22.05
N VAL A 400 46.81 -9.61 21.71
CA VAL A 400 46.32 -8.26 21.42
C VAL A 400 45.45 -8.32 20.16
N LEU A 401 44.15 -8.05 20.31
CA LEU A 401 43.22 -7.87 19.19
C LEU A 401 43.71 -6.76 18.24
N PRO A 402 43.59 -6.92 16.91
CA PRO A 402 43.97 -5.89 15.97
C PRO A 402 43.05 -4.66 16.13
N ARG A 403 43.68 -3.48 16.14
CA ARG A 403 42.99 -2.18 16.16
C ARG A 403 42.05 -2.06 14.96
N TYR A 404 40.83 -1.60 15.22
CA TYR A 404 39.89 -1.14 14.20
C TYR A 404 40.54 -0.04 13.34
N PRO A 405 40.40 -0.07 12.00
CA PRO A 405 40.84 1.05 11.17
C PRO A 405 39.94 2.27 11.41
N GLU A 406 40.57 3.41 11.69
CA GLU A 406 39.91 4.72 11.77
C GLU A 406 39.34 5.09 10.38
N HIS A 407 38.03 5.01 10.22
CA HIS A 407 37.33 5.54 9.05
C HIS A 407 36.95 7.01 9.27
N THR A 408 37.94 7.88 9.46
CA THR A 408 37.76 9.33 9.59
C THR A 408 37.84 10.10 8.26
N SER A 409 38.07 9.43 7.13
CA SER A 409 38.34 10.13 5.85
C SER A 409 37.16 10.24 4.87
N ARG A 410 36.05 9.49 5.03
CA ARG A 410 35.00 9.43 3.99
C ARG A 410 33.81 10.36 4.22
N THR A 411 33.50 10.72 5.47
CA THR A 411 32.57 11.82 5.80
C THR A 411 33.11 13.16 5.30
N GLN A 412 34.44 13.33 5.36
CA GLN A 412 35.14 14.48 4.77
C GLN A 412 35.08 14.48 3.24
N GLN A 413 35.27 13.32 2.58
CA GLN A 413 35.12 13.20 1.13
C GLN A 413 33.68 13.44 0.65
N LEU A 414 32.67 13.07 1.44
CA LEU A 414 31.25 13.36 1.17
C LEU A 414 30.94 14.86 1.35
N GLN A 415 31.46 15.50 2.40
CA GLN A 415 31.37 16.95 2.58
C GLN A 415 32.12 17.73 1.49
N GLU A 416 33.27 17.23 1.02
CA GLU A 416 34.01 17.79 -0.10
C GLU A 416 33.30 17.58 -1.43
N LYS A 417 32.66 16.42 -1.67
CA LYS A 417 31.79 16.18 -2.84
C LYS A 417 30.56 17.08 -2.84
N ILE A 418 29.91 17.28 -1.68
CA ILE A 418 28.80 18.22 -1.53
C ILE A 418 29.26 19.64 -1.89
N LYS A 419 30.40 20.08 -1.35
CA LYS A 419 31.01 21.37 -1.72
C LYS A 419 31.40 21.45 -3.20
N GLU A 420 31.90 20.37 -3.80
CA GLU A 420 32.24 20.31 -5.23
C GLU A 420 30.99 20.43 -6.10
N MET A 421 29.88 19.78 -5.71
CA MET A 421 28.60 19.89 -6.41
C MET A 421 28.00 21.29 -6.28
N GLU A 422 28.03 21.88 -5.09
CA GLU A 422 27.61 23.28 -4.86
C GLU A 422 28.44 24.26 -5.70
N ALA A 423 29.77 24.08 -5.75
CA ALA A 423 30.66 24.88 -6.57
C ALA A 423 30.41 24.70 -8.08
N ARG A 424 30.08 23.47 -8.53
CA ARG A 424 29.69 23.21 -9.92
C ARG A 424 28.37 23.88 -10.28
N ILE A 425 27.39 23.88 -9.38
CA ILE A 425 26.10 24.56 -9.56
C ILE A 425 26.33 26.07 -9.67
N GLN A 426 27.09 26.66 -8.76
CA GLN A 426 27.44 28.09 -8.82
C GLN A 426 28.22 28.46 -10.09
N ALA A 427 29.15 27.61 -10.55
CA ALA A 427 29.89 27.84 -11.79
C ALA A 427 29.00 27.78 -13.05
N ILE A 428 27.98 26.91 -13.05
CA ILE A 428 26.98 26.83 -14.12
C ILE A 428 26.09 28.08 -14.13
N GLU A 429 25.71 28.59 -12.95
CA GLU A 429 24.93 29.82 -12.80
C GLU A 429 25.72 31.06 -13.23
N GLN A 430 27.01 31.16 -12.86
CA GLN A 430 27.89 32.26 -13.30
C GLN A 430 28.16 32.24 -14.81
N ARG A 431 28.28 31.05 -15.43
CA ARG A 431 28.39 30.90 -16.89
C ARG A 431 27.11 31.27 -17.63
N ARG A 432 25.95 31.16 -16.98
CA ARG A 432 24.67 31.63 -17.53
C ARG A 432 24.50 33.14 -17.40
N GLY A 433 25.05 33.75 -16.35
CA GLY A 433 25.02 35.20 -16.12
C GLY A 433 25.94 36.03 -17.04
N SER A 434 26.95 35.41 -17.67
CA SER A 434 27.91 36.10 -18.56
C SER A 434 27.50 36.14 -20.04
N LEU A 435 26.35 35.58 -20.41
CA LEU A 435 25.82 35.61 -21.77
C LEU A 435 24.66 36.63 -21.86
N SER A 436 25.01 37.90 -22.03
CA SER A 436 24.09 38.95 -22.49
C SER A 436 23.77 38.76 -23.99
N PRO A 437 22.60 39.23 -24.48
CA PRO A 437 22.07 38.82 -25.78
C PRO A 437 22.67 39.63 -26.95
N THR A 438 23.43 38.96 -27.83
CA THR A 438 23.77 39.49 -29.16
C THR A 438 22.72 39.10 -30.20
N THR A 439 21.87 40.09 -30.52
CA THR A 439 21.37 40.48 -31.87
C THR A 439 21.11 39.41 -32.94
N SER A 440 19.82 39.25 -33.24
CA SER A 440 19.15 39.00 -34.55
C SER A 440 19.93 38.37 -35.72
N SER A 441 19.41 37.28 -36.28
CA SER A 441 18.90 37.29 -37.67
C SER A 441 17.94 36.14 -37.95
N THR A 442 16.74 36.50 -38.42
CA THR A 442 15.75 35.66 -39.09
C THR A 442 16.30 35.02 -40.36
N ARG A 443 15.95 33.73 -40.62
CA ARG A 443 15.60 33.23 -41.96
C ARG A 443 14.88 31.88 -41.93
N SER A 444 13.67 31.91 -42.47
CA SER A 444 12.84 30.80 -42.98
C SER A 444 13.47 30.07 -44.16
N ILE A 445 13.00 28.84 -44.49
CA ILE A 445 12.95 28.13 -45.81
C ILE A 445 12.73 26.62 -45.47
N SER A 446 11.56 25.99 -45.64
CA SER A 446 10.81 25.51 -46.82
C SER A 446 11.00 24.01 -47.11
N ASN A 447 9.88 23.30 -47.33
CA ASN A 447 9.77 21.89 -47.75
C ASN A 447 10.48 21.58 -49.08
N PRO A 448 10.82 20.30 -49.36
CA PRO A 448 11.05 19.82 -50.72
C PRO A 448 9.88 18.95 -51.27
N PRO A 449 9.79 18.73 -52.60
CA PRO A 449 8.58 18.33 -53.32
C PRO A 449 8.58 16.88 -53.85
N ASP A 450 7.42 16.51 -54.41
CA ASP A 450 7.04 15.27 -55.10
C ASP A 450 8.03 14.74 -56.17
N ALA A 451 8.06 13.40 -56.33
CA ALA A 451 8.17 12.75 -57.65
C ALA A 451 7.76 11.27 -57.59
N LEU A 452 6.67 10.94 -58.30
CA LEU A 452 6.29 9.60 -58.75
C LEU A 452 6.89 9.32 -60.15
N SER A 453 7.07 8.02 -60.45
CA SER A 453 7.07 7.34 -61.78
C SER A 453 8.40 6.88 -62.41
N ALA A 454 8.47 5.55 -62.66
CA ALA A 454 9.01 4.81 -63.83
C ALA A 454 9.29 3.33 -63.41
N VAL A 455 8.45 2.32 -63.67
CA VAL A 455 8.13 1.57 -64.92
C VAL A 455 9.08 0.38 -65.23
N GLN A 456 8.47 -0.83 -65.21
CA GLN A 456 8.67 -2.08 -66.00
C GLN A 456 9.88 -3.03 -65.82
N GLN A 457 9.59 -4.24 -65.25
CA GLN A 457 9.63 -5.64 -65.80
C GLN A 457 10.78 -6.12 -66.74
N PRO A 458 10.93 -7.45 -67.04
CA PRO A 458 10.93 -8.70 -66.23
C PRO A 458 12.08 -9.67 -66.67
N LEU A 459 12.05 -10.96 -66.26
CA LEU A 459 12.73 -12.20 -66.80
C LEU A 459 13.37 -13.01 -65.64
N ALA A 460 13.46 -14.35 -65.58
CA ALA A 460 12.87 -15.51 -66.24
C ALA A 460 13.59 -16.77 -65.67
N TYR A 461 12.83 -17.88 -65.51
CA TYR A 461 13.27 -19.30 -65.58
C TYR A 461 14.27 -19.90 -64.55
N PHE A 462 13.87 -20.97 -63.83
CA PHE A 462 14.14 -22.37 -64.24
C PHE A 462 13.51 -23.43 -63.30
N ASP A 463 12.65 -24.25 -63.91
CA ASP A 463 12.33 -25.69 -63.79
C ASP A 463 12.36 -26.53 -62.48
N SER A 464 11.22 -27.20 -62.30
CA SER A 464 10.83 -28.54 -61.74
C SER A 464 11.80 -29.72 -62.04
N PRO A 465 11.54 -31.03 -61.73
CA PRO A 465 10.30 -31.77 -61.32
C PRO A 465 10.53 -32.84 -60.19
N ILE A 466 9.60 -33.66 -59.66
CA ILE A 466 8.87 -34.83 -60.23
C ILE A 466 7.84 -35.36 -59.18
N SER A 467 6.73 -35.91 -59.70
CA SER A 467 5.58 -36.69 -59.17
C SER A 467 5.92 -37.93 -58.29
N ASN A 468 5.03 -38.70 -57.61
CA ASN A 468 3.65 -39.16 -57.84
C ASN A 468 3.13 -39.97 -56.59
N ASP A 469 1.79 -40.09 -56.44
CA ASP A 469 0.99 -41.20 -55.82
C ASP A 469 1.28 -41.68 -54.36
N SER A 470 0.37 -42.14 -53.50
CA SER A 470 -1.02 -42.66 -53.56
C SER A 470 -1.61 -42.79 -52.12
N SER A 471 -2.91 -43.12 -52.08
CA SER A 471 -3.95 -43.34 -51.05
C SER A 471 -3.70 -44.06 -49.70
N ASP A 472 -4.68 -43.83 -48.79
CA ASP A 472 -5.17 -44.65 -47.64
C ASP A 472 -4.35 -44.62 -46.32
N THR A 473 -4.86 -44.53 -45.07
CA THR A 473 -6.19 -44.64 -44.41
C THR A 473 -6.10 -44.07 -42.97
N HIS A 474 -7.24 -43.64 -42.42
CA HIS A 474 -7.57 -43.32 -41.01
C HIS A 474 -6.48 -43.18 -39.93
N SER A 475 -6.35 -41.97 -39.36
CA SER A 475 -6.18 -41.77 -37.90
C SER A 475 -6.45 -40.32 -37.49
N THR A 476 -7.14 -40.17 -36.35
CA THR A 476 -7.47 -38.97 -35.56
C THR A 476 -6.62 -37.71 -35.77
N PRO A 477 -7.21 -36.50 -35.85
CA PRO A 477 -6.43 -35.28 -35.98
C PRO A 477 -5.69 -34.99 -34.66
N PRO A 478 -4.37 -34.75 -34.68
CA PRO A 478 -3.66 -34.20 -33.56
C PRO A 478 -4.07 -32.74 -33.37
N MET A 479 -4.18 -32.30 -32.11
CA MET A 479 -4.30 -30.89 -31.74
C MET A 479 -3.20 -30.08 -32.45
N PRO A 480 -3.53 -28.94 -33.10
CA PRO A 480 -2.52 -28.16 -33.79
C PRO A 480 -1.57 -27.54 -32.77
N PHE A 481 -0.28 -27.85 -32.91
CA PHE A 481 0.80 -27.08 -32.32
C PHE A 481 0.69 -25.64 -32.83
N ILE A 482 0.32 -24.70 -31.95
CA ILE A 482 0.35 -23.26 -32.23
C ILE A 482 1.73 -22.75 -31.81
N SER A 483 2.76 -22.90 -32.66
CA SER A 483 4.09 -22.30 -32.39
C SER A 483 4.41 -21.09 -33.29
N ASP A 484 3.77 -20.91 -34.44
CA ASP A 484 4.28 -19.97 -35.46
C ASP A 484 3.39 -18.74 -35.75
N SER A 485 2.27 -18.55 -35.02
CA SER A 485 1.30 -17.48 -35.34
C SER A 485 1.37 -16.20 -34.49
N PHE A 486 2.04 -16.20 -33.33
CA PHE A 486 2.10 -15.00 -32.47
C PHE A 486 3.35 -14.12 -32.75
N ALA A 487 4.43 -14.72 -33.25
CA ALA A 487 5.65 -14.01 -33.67
C ALA A 487 5.47 -13.24 -34.99
N SER A 488 4.39 -13.50 -35.73
CA SER A 488 4.02 -12.81 -36.98
C SER A 488 2.99 -11.68 -36.77
N LEU A 489 2.56 -11.43 -35.52
CA LEU A 489 1.84 -10.21 -35.18
C LEU A 489 2.85 -9.05 -35.22
N PRO A 490 2.63 -8.00 -36.04
CA PRO A 490 3.65 -6.99 -36.30
C PRO A 490 4.19 -6.38 -35.01
N GLU A 491 5.52 -6.31 -34.92
CA GLU A 491 6.25 -5.55 -33.91
C GLU A 491 5.77 -4.08 -33.93
N ALA A 492 5.25 -3.60 -32.80
CA ALA A 492 4.71 -2.25 -32.62
C ALA A 492 3.43 -2.00 -33.47
N ASP A 493 2.31 -1.53 -32.94
CA ASP A 493 2.29 -0.31 -32.18
C ASP A 493 0.88 -0.11 -31.58
N PHE A 494 0.85 0.16 -30.29
CA PHE A 494 -0.34 0.63 -29.59
C PHE A 494 -0.88 1.95 -30.15
N THR A 495 -0.08 2.70 -30.92
CA THR A 495 -0.48 3.96 -31.55
C THR A 495 -1.59 3.78 -32.59
N SER A 496 -1.81 2.54 -33.05
CA SER A 496 -2.77 2.27 -34.10
C SER A 496 -4.16 1.87 -33.60
N TYR A 497 -4.41 1.49 -32.34
CA TYR A 497 -5.79 1.27 -31.87
C TYR A 497 -6.50 2.63 -31.67
N PRO A 498 -7.68 2.88 -32.25
CA PRO A 498 -8.63 1.91 -32.84
C PRO A 498 -8.55 1.72 -34.37
N ASN A 499 -7.58 2.33 -35.05
CA ASN A 499 -7.37 2.32 -36.50
C ASN A 499 -6.66 1.07 -37.06
N SER A 500 -6.08 0.19 -36.23
CA SER A 500 -5.59 -1.12 -36.65
C SER A 500 -6.78 -1.99 -36.93
N GLY A 501 -6.83 -2.60 -38.12
CA GLY A 501 -7.96 -3.39 -38.65
C GLY A 501 -8.35 -4.65 -37.86
N TYR A 502 -8.21 -4.67 -36.54
CA TYR A 502 -8.87 -5.62 -35.65
C TYR A 502 -10.39 -5.42 -35.75
N PRO A 503 -11.15 -6.39 -36.29
CA PRO A 503 -12.57 -6.22 -36.50
C PRO A 503 -13.31 -6.11 -35.16
N ARG A 504 -13.84 -4.91 -34.87
CA ARG A 504 -14.88 -4.61 -33.87
C ARG A 504 -14.80 -5.41 -32.56
N ILE A 505 -13.63 -5.42 -31.89
CA ILE A 505 -13.44 -6.09 -30.60
C ILE A 505 -14.46 -5.62 -29.56
N GLU A 506 -14.80 -4.33 -29.61
CA GLU A 506 -15.83 -3.69 -28.79
C GLU A 506 -17.22 -4.30 -28.98
N VAL A 507 -17.55 -4.81 -30.18
CA VAL A 507 -18.83 -5.49 -30.43
C VAL A 507 -18.83 -6.89 -29.84
N ALA A 508 -17.70 -7.61 -29.94
CA ALA A 508 -17.53 -8.89 -29.29
C ALA A 508 -17.62 -8.76 -27.76
N ILE A 509 -16.96 -7.74 -27.19
CA ILE A 509 -17.02 -7.42 -25.76
C ILE A 509 -18.43 -7.01 -25.34
N ALA A 510 -19.07 -6.07 -26.07
CA ALA A 510 -20.42 -5.61 -25.76
C ALA A 510 -21.44 -6.77 -25.73
N ARG A 511 -21.38 -7.67 -26.72
CA ARG A 511 -22.27 -8.84 -26.76
C ARG A 511 -22.08 -9.76 -25.55
N ARG A 512 -20.84 -9.91 -25.08
CA ARG A 512 -20.53 -10.74 -23.91
C ARG A 512 -20.97 -10.08 -22.61
N MET A 513 -20.68 -8.79 -22.45
CA MET A 513 -21.12 -8.02 -21.28
C MET A 513 -22.65 -7.96 -21.18
N ALA A 514 -23.34 -7.87 -22.32
CA ALA A 514 -24.79 -7.92 -22.37
C ALA A 514 -25.36 -9.25 -21.82
N ALA A 515 -24.70 -10.38 -22.08
CA ALA A 515 -25.09 -11.68 -21.52
C ALA A 515 -24.91 -11.76 -19.99
N GLU A 516 -24.04 -10.91 -19.43
CA GLU A 516 -23.78 -10.76 -17.99
C GLU A 516 -24.65 -9.66 -17.33
N GLY A 517 -25.57 -9.06 -18.09
CA GLY A 517 -26.46 -8.00 -17.62
C GLY A 517 -25.88 -6.58 -17.68
N ILE A 518 -24.73 -6.37 -18.32
CA ILE A 518 -24.06 -5.07 -18.46
C ILE A 518 -24.09 -4.62 -19.93
N ASN A 519 -24.96 -3.66 -20.25
CA ASN A 519 -25.13 -3.15 -21.61
C ASN A 519 -24.34 -1.84 -21.83
N ILE A 520 -23.06 -1.95 -22.18
CA ILE A 520 -22.25 -0.79 -22.59
C ILE A 520 -22.23 -0.72 -24.13
N HIS A 521 -22.50 0.47 -24.68
CA HIS A 521 -22.46 0.68 -26.12
C HIS A 521 -21.05 0.43 -26.67
N PRO A 522 -20.88 -0.24 -27.84
CA PRO A 522 -19.56 -0.55 -28.41
C PRO A 522 -18.65 0.69 -28.57
N GLU A 523 -19.21 1.86 -28.86
CA GLU A 523 -18.42 3.09 -28.99
C GLU A 523 -17.81 3.53 -27.65
N LEU A 524 -18.56 3.41 -26.55
CA LEU A 524 -18.04 3.71 -25.21
C LEU A 524 -16.94 2.73 -24.81
N LEU A 525 -17.10 1.43 -25.13
CA LEU A 525 -16.07 0.42 -24.92
C LEU A 525 -14.80 0.73 -25.72
N ARG A 526 -14.94 1.16 -26.97
CA ARG A 526 -13.80 1.60 -27.79
C ARG A 526 -13.07 2.76 -27.12
N SER A 527 -13.80 3.76 -26.63
CA SER A 527 -13.22 4.89 -25.91
C SER A 527 -12.50 4.45 -24.63
N MET A 528 -13.12 3.59 -23.81
CA MET A 528 -12.50 3.05 -22.60
C MET A 528 -11.21 2.26 -22.91
N LEU A 529 -11.24 1.38 -23.91
CA LEU A 529 -10.06 0.62 -24.32
C LEU A 529 -8.94 1.54 -24.83
N ALA A 530 -9.28 2.58 -25.61
CA ALA A 530 -8.31 3.56 -26.08
C ALA A 530 -7.67 4.33 -24.91
N ILE A 531 -8.47 4.76 -23.92
CA ILE A 531 -7.95 5.43 -22.72
C ILE A 531 -7.00 4.51 -21.95
N PHE A 532 -7.41 3.27 -21.70
CA PHE A 532 -6.57 2.30 -21.00
C PHE A 532 -5.26 2.07 -21.74
N VAL A 533 -5.31 1.81 -23.05
CA VAL A 533 -4.15 1.65 -23.93
C VAL A 533 -3.14 2.76 -23.70
N HIS A 534 -3.56 4.03 -23.73
CA HIS A 534 -2.66 5.18 -23.59
C HIS A 534 -2.13 5.37 -22.15
N ARG A 535 -2.86 4.91 -21.13
CA ARG A 535 -2.54 5.11 -19.70
C ARG A 535 -2.02 3.85 -18.99
N ARG A 536 -1.91 2.71 -19.68
CA ARG A 536 -1.61 1.38 -19.11
C ARG A 536 -0.33 1.33 -18.28
N GLY A 537 0.71 2.11 -18.64
CA GLY A 537 1.98 2.15 -17.90
C GLY A 537 1.80 2.55 -16.44
N LEU A 538 0.79 3.38 -16.14
CA LEU A 538 0.45 3.81 -14.79
C LEU A 538 -0.28 2.72 -13.99
N THR A 539 -0.91 1.76 -14.66
CA THR A 539 -1.82 0.77 -14.03
C THR A 539 -1.10 -0.46 -13.46
N GLY A 540 0.21 -0.60 -13.69
CA GLY A 540 0.94 -1.83 -13.39
C GLY A 540 0.67 -2.96 -14.39
N TYR A 541 0.22 -2.63 -15.60
CA TYR A 541 0.00 -3.59 -16.67
C TYR A 541 1.34 -4.10 -17.26
N LYS A 542 1.51 -5.42 -17.31
CA LYS A 542 2.74 -6.13 -17.69
C LYS A 542 2.53 -7.24 -18.73
N LEU A 543 1.30 -7.43 -19.21
CA LEU A 543 0.98 -8.45 -20.21
C LEU A 543 1.25 -7.96 -21.64
N HIS A 544 1.50 -8.90 -22.54
CA HIS A 544 1.59 -8.66 -23.96
C HIS A 544 0.21 -8.30 -24.52
N THR A 545 0.09 -7.08 -25.04
CA THR A 545 -1.23 -6.51 -25.35
C THR A 545 -1.87 -7.12 -26.58
N GLY A 546 -1.09 -7.45 -27.61
CA GLY A 546 -1.62 -8.19 -28.76
C GLY A 546 -2.26 -9.52 -28.36
N ARG A 547 -1.70 -10.21 -27.34
CA ARG A 547 -2.26 -11.47 -26.81
C ARG A 547 -3.55 -11.20 -26.04
N VAL A 548 -3.56 -10.18 -25.19
CA VAL A 548 -4.76 -9.80 -24.43
C VAL A 548 -5.89 -9.41 -25.37
N LEU A 549 -5.66 -8.53 -26.36
CA LEU A 549 -6.66 -8.11 -27.34
C LEU A 549 -7.12 -9.29 -28.19
N TYR A 550 -6.21 -10.15 -28.66
CA TYR A 550 -6.55 -11.37 -29.38
C TYR A 550 -7.46 -12.26 -28.54
N ASN A 551 -7.08 -12.56 -27.29
CA ASN A 551 -7.86 -13.42 -26.40
C ASN A 551 -9.22 -12.81 -26.03
N LEU A 552 -9.29 -11.49 -25.86
CA LEU A 552 -10.56 -10.77 -25.68
C LEU A 552 -11.47 -10.88 -26.92
N SER A 553 -10.90 -11.02 -28.13
CA SER A 553 -11.66 -11.16 -29.38
C SER A 553 -12.04 -12.61 -29.74
N ALA A 554 -11.12 -13.56 -29.53
CA ALA A 554 -11.19 -14.91 -30.10
C ALA A 554 -11.58 -15.98 -29.08
N SER A 555 -11.24 -15.82 -27.79
CA SER A 555 -11.56 -16.84 -26.78
C SER A 555 -13.07 -16.87 -26.50
N PRO A 556 -13.71 -18.04 -26.42
CA PRO A 556 -15.11 -18.18 -26.02
C PRO A 556 -15.35 -17.72 -24.57
N GLN A 557 -14.31 -17.71 -23.74
CA GLN A 557 -14.32 -17.15 -22.39
C GLN A 557 -13.19 -16.12 -22.28
N PRO A 558 -13.45 -14.80 -22.38
CA PRO A 558 -12.44 -13.82 -22.00
C PRO A 558 -12.17 -13.96 -20.50
N VAL A 559 -10.97 -13.60 -20.04
CA VAL A 559 -10.71 -13.50 -18.60
C VAL A 559 -11.44 -12.25 -18.09
N LEU A 560 -12.72 -12.42 -17.78
CA LEU A 560 -13.66 -11.34 -17.45
C LEU A 560 -13.11 -10.40 -16.37
N ALA A 561 -12.43 -10.94 -15.36
CA ALA A 561 -11.74 -10.17 -14.32
C ALA A 561 -10.75 -9.15 -14.91
N LEU A 562 -9.91 -9.55 -15.86
CA LEU A 562 -8.94 -8.65 -16.49
C LEU A 562 -9.64 -7.58 -17.34
N LEU A 563 -10.68 -7.97 -18.10
CA LEU A 563 -11.47 -7.02 -18.87
C LEU A 563 -12.08 -5.95 -17.97
N TYR A 564 -12.77 -6.34 -16.88
CA TYR A 564 -13.35 -5.36 -15.96
C TYR A 564 -12.29 -4.51 -15.28
N ALA A 565 -11.12 -5.06 -14.94
CA ALA A 565 -10.02 -4.27 -14.38
C ALA A 565 -9.47 -3.23 -15.39
N ILE A 566 -9.37 -3.60 -16.67
CA ILE A 566 -9.01 -2.69 -17.78
C ILE A 566 -10.03 -1.55 -17.90
N LEU A 567 -11.33 -1.88 -17.92
CA LEU A 567 -12.40 -0.88 -18.01
C LEU A 567 -12.46 0.01 -16.76
N LEU A 568 -12.19 -0.55 -15.58
CA LEU A 568 -12.12 0.19 -14.33
C LEU A 568 -11.01 1.23 -14.36
N ALA A 569 -9.82 0.84 -14.83
CA ALA A 569 -8.71 1.76 -15.03
C ALA A 569 -9.04 2.85 -16.06
N ALA A 570 -9.76 2.52 -17.14
CA ALA A 570 -10.24 3.53 -18.09
C ALA A 570 -11.20 4.54 -17.45
N CYS A 571 -12.16 4.06 -16.64
CA CYS A 571 -13.06 4.92 -15.87
C CYS A 571 -12.31 5.82 -14.89
N HIS A 572 -11.19 5.35 -14.34
CA HIS A 572 -10.35 6.19 -13.50
C HIS A 572 -9.75 7.38 -14.27
N PHE A 573 -9.21 7.14 -15.47
CA PHE A 573 -8.49 8.17 -16.25
C PHE A 573 -9.36 9.02 -17.16
N THR A 574 -10.63 8.67 -17.36
CA THR A 574 -11.54 9.47 -18.20
C THR A 574 -11.98 10.77 -17.52
N GLU A 575 -12.09 11.82 -18.32
CA GLU A 575 -12.74 13.09 -17.98
C GLU A 575 -14.21 13.13 -18.45
N ASP A 576 -14.61 12.19 -19.31
CA ASP A 576 -15.99 12.07 -19.81
C ASP A 576 -16.94 11.60 -18.68
N PRO A 577 -17.97 12.42 -18.31
CA PRO A 577 -18.93 12.07 -17.26
C PRO A 577 -19.71 10.78 -17.54
N GLU A 578 -20.02 10.48 -18.80
CA GLU A 578 -20.76 9.27 -19.17
C GLU A 578 -19.91 8.04 -18.88
N LEU A 579 -18.65 8.03 -19.33
CA LEU A 579 -17.71 6.95 -19.02
C LEU A 579 -17.43 6.85 -17.52
N LYS A 580 -17.37 7.97 -16.82
CA LYS A 580 -17.15 8.02 -15.37
C LYS A 580 -18.29 7.38 -14.57
N SER A 581 -19.53 7.54 -15.04
CA SER A 581 -20.72 7.00 -14.37
C SER A 581 -20.70 5.48 -14.19
N TRP A 582 -19.98 4.77 -15.07
CA TRP A 582 -19.82 3.32 -15.02
C TRP A 582 -18.81 2.84 -13.96
N GLU A 583 -18.03 3.74 -13.36
CA GLU A 583 -16.92 3.39 -12.47
C GLU A 583 -17.35 2.50 -11.30
N SER A 584 -18.46 2.85 -10.62
CA SER A 584 -18.96 2.09 -9.47
C SER A 584 -19.45 0.69 -9.85
N ALA A 585 -20.22 0.58 -10.94
CA ALA A 585 -20.75 -0.71 -11.41
C ALA A 585 -19.62 -1.63 -11.89
N ILE A 586 -18.65 -1.08 -12.62
CA ILE A 586 -17.49 -1.83 -13.10
C ILE A 586 -16.62 -2.25 -11.90
N LEU A 587 -16.40 -1.39 -10.90
CA LEU A 587 -15.64 -1.74 -9.70
C LEU A 587 -16.26 -2.93 -8.96
N GLU A 588 -17.56 -2.92 -8.72
CA GLU A 588 -18.26 -4.04 -8.08
C GLU A 588 -18.10 -5.33 -8.90
N ARG A 589 -18.21 -5.22 -10.23
CA ARG A 589 -18.04 -6.37 -11.12
C ARG A 589 -16.60 -6.88 -11.16
N THR A 590 -15.60 -6.01 -11.16
CA THR A 590 -14.18 -6.39 -11.08
C THR A 590 -13.93 -7.24 -9.83
N LYS A 591 -14.43 -6.81 -8.66
CA LYS A 591 -14.29 -7.56 -7.40
C LYS A 591 -14.97 -8.93 -7.50
N SER A 592 -16.23 -8.94 -7.95
CA SER A 592 -17.01 -10.18 -8.10
C SER A 592 -16.35 -11.19 -9.03
N GLU A 593 -15.79 -10.76 -10.16
CA GLU A 593 -15.11 -11.67 -11.10
C GLU A 593 -13.76 -12.16 -10.59
N ILE A 594 -13.01 -11.33 -9.85
CA ILE A 594 -11.79 -11.79 -9.18
C ILE A 594 -12.16 -12.88 -8.15
N GLU A 595 -13.14 -12.64 -7.29
CA GLU A 595 -13.59 -13.65 -6.32
C GLU A 595 -14.09 -14.94 -6.99
N ALA A 596 -14.91 -14.80 -8.05
CA ALA A 596 -15.42 -15.95 -8.80
C ALA A 596 -14.32 -16.77 -9.48
N ASN A 597 -13.30 -16.10 -10.03
CA ASN A 597 -12.19 -16.78 -10.69
C ASN A 597 -11.33 -17.60 -9.72
N ILE A 598 -11.16 -17.15 -8.48
CA ILE A 598 -10.47 -17.93 -7.44
C ILE A 598 -11.23 -19.24 -7.15
N ALA A 599 -12.56 -19.19 -7.09
CA ALA A 599 -13.39 -20.39 -6.93
C ALA A 599 -13.29 -21.33 -8.15
N ARG A 600 -13.33 -20.78 -9.38
CA ARG A 600 -13.19 -21.57 -10.63
C ARG A 600 -11.81 -22.26 -10.72
N ALA A 601 -10.74 -21.59 -10.27
CA ALA A 601 -9.39 -22.17 -10.19
C ALA A 601 -9.30 -23.38 -9.22
N HIS A 602 -10.27 -23.54 -8.32
CA HIS A 602 -10.37 -24.70 -7.45
C HIS A 602 -11.17 -25.85 -8.04
N GLU A 603 -12.08 -25.61 -8.99
CA GLU A 603 -13.05 -26.60 -9.47
C GLU A 603 -12.67 -27.29 -10.79
N TYR A 604 -11.76 -26.73 -11.59
CA TYR A 604 -11.43 -27.26 -12.92
C TYR A 604 -9.97 -27.65 -13.12
N GLY A 605 -9.75 -28.89 -13.59
CA GLY A 605 -8.49 -29.36 -14.20
C GLY A 605 -8.43 -29.20 -15.72
N GLY A 606 -9.34 -28.41 -16.31
CA GLY A 606 -9.37 -28.10 -17.74
C GLY A 606 -8.74 -26.74 -18.02
N GLY A 607 -7.94 -26.62 -19.09
CA GLY A 607 -7.12 -25.46 -19.46
C GLY A 607 -7.86 -24.16 -19.80
N GLU A 608 -9.00 -23.84 -19.17
CA GLU A 608 -9.80 -22.65 -19.41
C GLU A 608 -9.44 -21.46 -18.48
N TYR A 609 -8.74 -21.70 -17.37
CA TYR A 609 -8.31 -20.65 -16.44
C TYR A 609 -6.91 -20.12 -16.77
N ASN A 610 -6.79 -18.81 -17.04
CA ASN A 610 -5.49 -18.14 -17.18
C ASN A 610 -5.11 -17.41 -15.88
N PRO A 611 -4.19 -17.97 -15.06
CA PRO A 611 -3.80 -17.39 -13.78
C PRO A 611 -2.99 -16.10 -13.92
N LEU A 612 -2.25 -15.88 -15.02
CA LEU A 612 -1.54 -14.61 -15.22
C LEU A 612 -2.51 -13.46 -15.47
N TYR A 613 -3.58 -13.70 -16.22
CA TYR A 613 -4.60 -12.66 -16.47
C TYR A 613 -5.37 -12.35 -15.19
N HIS A 614 -5.62 -13.37 -14.37
CA HIS A 614 -6.18 -13.19 -13.04
C HIS A 614 -5.26 -12.34 -12.14
N LEU A 615 -3.97 -12.69 -12.06
CA LEU A 615 -2.98 -11.95 -11.30
C LEU A 615 -2.85 -10.49 -11.77
N GLN A 616 -2.87 -10.26 -13.09
CA GLN A 616 -2.86 -8.91 -13.66
C GLN A 616 -4.10 -8.10 -13.28
N ALA A 617 -5.29 -8.74 -13.23
CA ALA A 617 -6.52 -8.09 -12.80
C ALA A 617 -6.46 -7.67 -11.32
N MET A 618 -5.94 -8.55 -10.46
CA MET A 618 -5.72 -8.25 -9.04
C MET A 618 -4.74 -7.07 -8.87
N LEU A 619 -3.65 -7.06 -9.66
CA LEU A 619 -2.66 -5.99 -9.62
C LEU A 619 -3.28 -4.64 -10.04
N ILE A 620 -4.04 -4.58 -11.14
CA ILE A 620 -4.73 -3.36 -11.58
C ILE A 620 -5.75 -2.90 -10.53
N LEU A 621 -6.51 -3.81 -9.92
CA LEU A 621 -7.44 -3.46 -8.84
C LEU A 621 -6.72 -2.87 -7.62
N SER A 622 -5.57 -3.43 -7.23
CA SER A 622 -4.76 -2.88 -6.15
C SER A 622 -4.26 -1.46 -6.49
N GLN A 623 -3.80 -1.25 -7.72
CA GLN A 623 -3.35 0.06 -8.22
C GLN A 623 -4.50 1.07 -8.26
N TYR A 624 -5.70 0.63 -8.63
CA TYR A 624 -6.90 1.45 -8.61
C TYR A 624 -7.21 2.00 -7.21
N TYR A 625 -7.07 1.19 -6.15
CA TYR A 625 -7.26 1.68 -4.79
C TYR A 625 -6.19 2.69 -4.37
N TYR A 626 -4.94 2.54 -4.82
CA TYR A 626 -3.91 3.57 -4.63
C TYR A 626 -4.31 4.88 -5.31
N PHE A 627 -4.81 4.82 -6.54
CA PHE A 627 -5.30 6.01 -7.25
C PHE A 627 -6.47 6.70 -6.54
N LYS A 628 -7.31 5.94 -5.83
CA LYS A 628 -8.41 6.46 -5.02
C LYS A 628 -8.01 6.87 -3.60
N SER A 629 -6.71 6.92 -3.31
CA SER A 629 -6.18 7.26 -1.99
C SER A 629 -6.64 6.32 -0.86
N ARG A 630 -7.07 5.10 -1.20
CA ARG A 630 -7.51 4.06 -0.26
C ARG A 630 -6.33 3.16 0.13
N MET A 631 -5.33 3.75 0.75
CA MET A 631 -4.00 3.15 0.98
C MET A 631 -4.04 1.77 1.66
N LEU A 632 -4.84 1.62 2.72
CA LEU A 632 -4.95 0.35 3.44
C LEU A 632 -5.60 -0.74 2.59
N GLU A 633 -6.68 -0.41 1.87
CA GLU A 633 -7.32 -1.37 0.97
C GLU A 633 -6.42 -1.75 -0.19
N ALA A 634 -5.70 -0.78 -0.74
CA ALA A 634 -4.71 -1.00 -1.77
C ALA A 634 -3.64 -1.99 -1.29
N HIS A 635 -3.08 -1.76 -0.10
CA HIS A 635 -2.08 -2.64 0.50
C HIS A 635 -2.61 -4.06 0.76
N VAL A 636 -3.83 -4.20 1.29
CA VAL A 636 -4.47 -5.52 1.49
C VAL A 636 -4.63 -6.26 0.17
N ASN A 637 -5.08 -5.57 -0.89
CA ASN A 637 -5.22 -6.17 -2.21
C ASN A 637 -3.86 -6.51 -2.83
N THR A 638 -2.84 -5.67 -2.64
CA THR A 638 -1.47 -5.95 -3.06
C THR A 638 -0.93 -7.21 -2.36
N ASN A 639 -1.15 -7.36 -1.05
CA ASN A 639 -0.75 -8.56 -0.32
C ASN A 639 -1.42 -9.81 -0.90
N SER A 640 -2.74 -9.80 -1.10
CA SER A 640 -3.45 -10.92 -1.75
C SER A 640 -2.91 -11.22 -3.15
N THR A 641 -2.54 -10.18 -3.91
CA THR A 641 -1.94 -10.31 -5.25
C THR A 641 -0.57 -11.00 -5.18
N VAL A 642 0.29 -10.60 -4.25
CA VAL A 642 1.61 -11.21 -4.03
C VAL A 642 1.47 -12.65 -3.56
N GLN A 643 0.58 -12.94 -2.62
CA GLN A 643 0.32 -14.31 -2.15
C GLN A 643 -0.16 -15.21 -3.29
N PHE A 644 -1.00 -14.70 -4.20
CA PHE A 644 -1.41 -15.43 -5.39
C PHE A 644 -0.22 -15.71 -6.33
N ALA A 645 0.65 -14.72 -6.58
CA ALA A 645 1.89 -14.92 -7.35
C ALA A 645 2.82 -15.97 -6.70
N VAL A 646 2.94 -15.96 -5.37
CA VAL A 646 3.71 -16.97 -4.62
C VAL A 646 3.10 -18.35 -4.79
N ALA A 647 1.77 -18.47 -4.68
CA ALA A 647 1.04 -19.73 -4.88
C ALA A 647 1.19 -20.28 -6.30
N MET A 648 1.25 -19.41 -7.33
CA MET A 648 1.59 -19.81 -8.70
C MET A 648 3.03 -20.32 -8.84
N GLY A 649 3.91 -20.01 -7.90
CA GLY A 649 5.33 -20.36 -7.94
C GLY A 649 6.18 -19.42 -8.79
N ILE A 650 5.62 -18.29 -9.26
CA ILE A 650 6.34 -17.39 -10.17
C ILE A 650 7.41 -16.53 -9.48
N HIS A 651 7.52 -16.59 -8.15
CA HIS A 651 8.63 -16.03 -7.37
C HIS A 651 9.94 -16.83 -7.49
N ARG A 652 9.93 -17.96 -8.21
CA ARG A 652 11.08 -18.83 -8.44
C ARG A 652 11.28 -19.18 -9.93
N LEU A 653 11.29 -18.18 -10.80
CA LEU A 653 11.45 -18.36 -12.25
C LEU A 653 12.89 -18.09 -12.73
N ASN A 654 13.29 -18.71 -13.84
CA ASN A 654 14.56 -18.43 -14.50
C ASN A 654 14.31 -18.14 -16.00
N SER A 655 15.02 -17.15 -16.55
CA SER A 655 14.92 -16.69 -17.95
C SER A 655 15.15 -17.79 -18.99
N ARG A 656 15.87 -18.88 -18.64
CA ARG A 656 16.30 -19.95 -19.55
C ARG A 656 15.52 -21.25 -19.44
N SER A 657 14.55 -21.35 -18.53
CA SER A 657 14.09 -22.65 -18.04
C SER A 657 12.88 -23.27 -18.75
N LEU A 658 12.52 -22.86 -19.97
CA LEU A 658 11.42 -23.52 -20.69
C LEU A 658 11.63 -25.06 -20.75
N ASP A 659 12.87 -25.51 -20.98
CA ASP A 659 13.28 -26.92 -21.05
C ASP A 659 13.57 -27.60 -19.68
N HIS A 660 13.83 -26.83 -18.62
CA HIS A 660 14.06 -27.40 -17.28
C HIS A 660 12.76 -27.69 -16.53
N TYR A 661 11.66 -27.01 -16.86
CA TYR A 661 10.32 -27.37 -16.38
C TYR A 661 9.83 -28.71 -16.96
N THR A 662 10.27 -29.10 -18.16
CA THR A 662 9.91 -30.38 -18.80
C THR A 662 10.65 -31.59 -18.22
N THR A 663 11.79 -31.43 -17.53
CA THR A 663 12.65 -32.57 -17.15
C THR A 663 12.94 -32.77 -15.65
N THR A 664 12.70 -31.80 -14.76
CA THR A 664 13.23 -31.90 -13.37
C THR A 664 12.22 -32.01 -12.23
N VAL A 665 10.90 -32.08 -12.49
CA VAL A 665 9.91 -32.22 -11.41
C VAL A 665 8.96 -33.38 -11.70
N SER A 666 9.29 -34.55 -11.15
CA SER A 666 8.29 -35.57 -10.82
C SER A 666 7.49 -35.13 -9.58
N PRO A 667 6.19 -35.46 -9.51
CA PRO A 667 5.25 -34.80 -8.62
C PRO A 667 5.24 -35.44 -7.23
N GLN A 668 5.67 -34.71 -6.21
CA GLN A 668 5.16 -34.90 -4.86
C GLN A 668 4.98 -33.54 -4.16
N SER A 669 4.01 -32.76 -4.62
CA SER A 669 3.27 -31.90 -3.69
C SER A 669 2.14 -32.77 -3.12
N GLY A 670 2.00 -32.86 -1.79
CA GLY A 670 1.02 -33.73 -1.11
C GLY A 670 -0.46 -33.43 -1.40
N LEU A 671 -0.76 -32.59 -2.40
CA LEU A 671 -2.09 -32.14 -2.81
C LEU A 671 -2.38 -32.35 -4.31
N GLY A 672 -1.49 -33.00 -5.07
CA GLY A 672 -1.80 -33.46 -6.45
C GLY A 672 -2.11 -32.37 -7.49
N ARG A 673 -1.73 -31.11 -7.26
CA ARG A 673 -1.88 -30.02 -8.25
C ARG A 673 -0.53 -29.66 -8.88
N GLU A 674 -0.50 -29.62 -10.21
CA GLU A 674 0.65 -29.14 -10.97
C GLU A 674 0.83 -27.62 -10.76
N ARG A 675 2.09 -27.18 -10.59
CA ARG A 675 2.43 -25.74 -10.54
C ARG A 675 2.20 -25.11 -11.91
N TRP A 676 1.87 -23.81 -11.94
CA TRP A 676 1.77 -23.05 -13.19
C TRP A 676 3.07 -23.16 -14.00
N ARG A 677 2.93 -23.27 -15.33
CA ARG A 677 4.03 -23.33 -16.29
C ARG A 677 3.75 -22.36 -17.45
N PRO A 678 4.77 -21.67 -17.97
CA PRO A 678 4.62 -20.85 -19.17
C PRO A 678 4.34 -21.73 -20.39
N GLN A 679 3.44 -21.30 -21.26
CA GLN A 679 3.14 -21.92 -22.56
C GLN A 679 4.24 -21.63 -23.59
N ASP A 680 4.87 -20.46 -23.48
CA ASP A 680 5.93 -20.00 -24.38
C ASP A 680 6.85 -18.97 -23.69
N VAL A 681 7.89 -18.53 -24.40
CA VAL A 681 8.88 -17.57 -23.89
C VAL A 681 8.30 -16.18 -23.62
N ILE A 682 7.25 -15.78 -24.33
CA ILE A 682 6.60 -14.48 -24.11
C ILE A 682 5.81 -14.54 -22.80
N GLU A 683 5.07 -15.63 -22.56
CA GLU A 683 4.32 -15.83 -21.31
C GLU A 683 5.25 -15.96 -20.08
N LEU A 684 6.44 -16.54 -20.26
CA LEU A 684 7.49 -16.50 -19.24
C LEU A 684 7.91 -15.04 -18.93
N GLY A 685 8.11 -14.22 -19.96
CA GLY A 685 8.42 -12.81 -19.81
C GLY A 685 7.29 -12.00 -19.16
N GLU A 686 6.03 -12.30 -19.48
CA GLU A 686 4.86 -11.74 -18.80
C GLU A 686 4.87 -12.06 -17.30
N ALA A 687 5.13 -13.33 -16.94
CA ALA A 687 5.17 -13.76 -15.54
C ALA A 687 6.30 -13.11 -14.73
N ILE A 688 7.52 -13.03 -15.29
CA ILE A 688 8.66 -12.36 -14.64
C ILE A 688 8.33 -10.87 -14.39
N ASN A 689 7.87 -10.17 -15.42
CA ASN A 689 7.55 -8.75 -15.30
C ASN A 689 6.35 -8.49 -14.38
N LEU A 690 5.36 -9.39 -14.37
CA LEU A 690 4.18 -9.28 -13.52
C LEU A 690 4.53 -9.52 -12.04
N LEU A 691 5.39 -10.49 -11.73
CA LEU A 691 5.94 -10.67 -10.38
C LEU A 691 6.60 -9.38 -9.90
N TRP A 692 7.54 -8.83 -10.68
CA TRP A 692 8.23 -7.60 -10.29
C TRP A 692 7.31 -6.39 -10.21
N GLY A 693 6.26 -6.37 -11.04
CA GLY A 693 5.13 -5.48 -10.88
C GLY A 693 4.52 -5.55 -9.48
N CYS A 694 4.20 -6.76 -9.00
CA CYS A 694 3.64 -7.01 -7.67
C CYS A 694 4.63 -6.61 -6.56
N VAL A 695 5.89 -7.04 -6.66
CA VAL A 695 6.95 -6.78 -5.66
C VAL A 695 7.19 -5.28 -5.49
N ALA A 696 7.26 -4.50 -6.58
CA ALA A 696 7.36 -3.05 -6.49
C ALA A 696 6.24 -2.43 -5.64
N ARG A 697 4.99 -2.87 -5.84
CA ARG A 697 3.84 -2.30 -5.12
C ARG A 697 3.81 -2.77 -3.67
N ASP A 698 4.29 -3.97 -3.40
CA ASP A 698 4.40 -4.51 -2.05
C ASP A 698 5.47 -3.77 -1.24
N LEU A 699 6.64 -3.52 -1.83
CA LEU A 699 7.71 -2.73 -1.20
C LEU A 699 7.28 -1.28 -0.94
N VAL A 700 6.73 -0.60 -1.97
CA VAL A 700 6.25 0.78 -1.84
C VAL A 700 5.06 0.86 -0.87
N GLY A 701 4.11 -0.07 -0.99
CA GLY A 701 2.94 -0.14 -0.12
C GLY A 701 3.30 -0.40 1.33
N GLY A 702 4.25 -1.30 1.60
CA GLY A 702 4.78 -1.54 2.93
C GLY A 702 5.42 -0.29 3.51
N LEU A 703 6.28 0.38 2.74
CA LEU A 703 6.91 1.64 3.15
C LEU A 703 5.88 2.73 3.50
N ILE A 704 4.92 3.00 2.62
CA ILE A 704 3.89 4.04 2.81
C ILE A 704 3.02 3.75 4.05
N ASN A 705 2.71 2.48 4.32
CA ASN A 705 1.83 2.10 5.43
C ASN A 705 2.60 1.80 6.73
N GLY A 706 3.94 1.81 6.72
CA GLY A 706 4.76 1.38 7.86
C GLY A 706 4.58 -0.11 8.20
N LEU A 707 4.33 -0.94 7.19
CA LEU A 707 4.09 -2.38 7.31
C LEU A 707 5.21 -3.16 6.57
N PRO A 708 5.57 -4.37 7.03
CA PRO A 708 6.53 -5.21 6.32
C PRO A 708 5.97 -5.64 4.95
N PRO A 709 6.83 -5.85 3.93
CA PRO A 709 6.39 -6.45 2.68
C PRO A 709 5.87 -7.86 2.89
N SER A 710 4.94 -8.27 2.02
CA SER A 710 4.29 -9.58 2.03
C SER A 710 5.21 -10.71 1.57
N LEU A 711 6.18 -10.39 0.71
CA LEU A 711 7.22 -11.30 0.22
C LEU A 711 8.59 -10.67 0.45
N SER A 712 9.44 -11.36 1.21
CA SER A 712 10.80 -10.89 1.47
C SER A 712 11.61 -10.96 0.17
N PRO A 713 12.37 -9.92 -0.23
CA PRO A 713 13.22 -9.98 -1.41
C PRO A 713 14.19 -11.18 -1.44
N GLU A 714 14.62 -11.66 -0.27
CA GLU A 714 15.45 -12.86 -0.10
C GLU A 714 14.79 -14.17 -0.56
N GLU A 715 13.46 -14.22 -0.59
CA GLU A 715 12.69 -15.40 -1.02
C GLU A 715 12.50 -15.45 -2.56
N ILE A 716 12.88 -14.38 -3.26
CA ILE A 716 12.70 -14.23 -4.70
C ILE A 716 13.96 -14.75 -5.41
N THR A 717 13.82 -15.88 -6.09
CA THR A 717 14.86 -16.38 -7.00
C THR A 717 14.55 -16.06 -8.46
N THR A 718 13.45 -15.36 -8.72
CA THR A 718 13.11 -14.87 -10.06
C THR A 718 14.13 -13.85 -10.54
N VAL A 719 14.61 -14.06 -11.76
CA VAL A 719 15.53 -13.14 -12.45
C VAL A 719 14.93 -11.74 -12.62
N TRP A 720 15.77 -10.72 -12.74
CA TRP A 720 15.37 -9.32 -12.91
C TRP A 720 14.47 -9.09 -14.14
N PRO A 721 13.61 -8.05 -14.14
CA PRO A 721 12.67 -7.82 -15.23
C PRO A 721 13.36 -7.36 -16.53
N VAL A 722 12.99 -8.00 -17.64
CA VAL A 722 13.51 -7.71 -18.99
C VAL A 722 12.36 -7.21 -19.87
N SER A 723 12.63 -6.35 -20.85
CA SER A 723 11.60 -5.85 -21.76
C SER A 723 10.93 -6.99 -22.50
N LEU A 724 9.60 -6.94 -22.63
CA LEU A 724 8.86 -7.92 -23.45
C LEU A 724 9.35 -7.94 -24.91
N SER A 725 9.88 -6.83 -25.44
CA SER A 725 10.50 -6.79 -26.77
C SER A 725 11.65 -7.79 -26.90
N ASP A 726 12.42 -8.01 -25.84
CA ASP A 726 13.61 -8.86 -25.89
C ASP A 726 13.22 -10.34 -25.82
N PHE A 727 12.12 -10.65 -25.13
CA PHE A 727 11.48 -11.97 -25.20
C PHE A 727 10.92 -12.26 -26.60
N ILE A 728 10.34 -11.26 -27.28
CA ILE A 728 9.83 -11.40 -28.65
C ILE A 728 10.96 -11.63 -29.65
N LYS A 729 12.04 -10.85 -29.55
CA LYS A 729 13.23 -10.95 -30.42
C LYS A 729 14.13 -12.13 -30.06
N ASN A 730 13.82 -12.85 -28.98
CA ASN A 730 14.67 -13.88 -28.37
C ASN A 730 16.12 -13.39 -28.11
N SER A 731 16.26 -12.11 -27.75
CA SER A 731 17.54 -11.44 -27.48
C SER A 731 17.77 -11.32 -25.97
N LEU A 732 17.51 -12.39 -25.22
CA LEU A 732 17.60 -12.39 -23.76
C LEU A 732 19.07 -12.41 -23.30
N PRO A 733 19.44 -11.61 -22.28
CA PRO A 733 20.78 -11.65 -21.71
C PRO A 733 21.10 -13.02 -21.10
N ASP A 734 22.37 -13.41 -21.11
CA ASP A 734 22.87 -14.58 -20.37
C ASP A 734 22.97 -14.27 -18.88
N ASP A 735 21.81 -14.07 -18.24
CA ASP A 735 21.73 -13.72 -16.84
C ASP A 735 20.85 -14.70 -16.03
N ARG A 736 21.42 -15.25 -14.95
CA ARG A 736 20.75 -16.10 -13.95
C ARG A 736 20.64 -15.41 -12.59
N HIS A 737 21.02 -14.14 -12.49
CA HIS A 737 21.07 -13.37 -11.28
C HIS A 737 19.68 -12.91 -10.84
N SER A 738 19.49 -12.90 -9.53
CA SER A 738 18.28 -12.52 -8.82
C SER A 738 18.62 -11.49 -7.74
N VAL A 739 17.70 -11.25 -6.81
CA VAL A 739 17.95 -10.44 -5.61
C VAL A 739 19.17 -10.90 -4.84
N LYS A 740 19.37 -12.23 -4.75
CA LYS A 740 20.44 -12.82 -3.94
C LYS A 740 21.83 -12.36 -4.37
N GLU A 741 22.05 -12.25 -5.68
CA GLU A 741 23.35 -11.89 -6.23
C GLU A 741 23.64 -10.37 -6.14
N LEU A 742 22.62 -9.53 -5.90
CA LEU A 742 22.78 -8.08 -5.74
C LEU A 742 23.66 -7.72 -4.54
N LEU A 743 23.54 -8.48 -3.44
CA LEU A 743 24.32 -8.29 -2.22
C LEU A 743 25.43 -9.36 -2.02
N SER A 744 25.73 -10.13 -3.06
CA SER A 744 26.80 -11.14 -3.01
C SER A 744 28.17 -10.50 -3.20
N SER A 745 29.18 -10.93 -2.45
CA SER A 745 30.57 -10.51 -2.67
C SER A 745 31.08 -10.82 -4.07
N ASP A 746 30.58 -11.91 -4.67
CA ASP A 746 31.16 -12.50 -5.87
C ASP A 746 30.49 -12.00 -7.16
N PHE A 747 29.28 -11.46 -7.06
CA PHE A 747 28.46 -11.09 -8.22
C PHE A 747 27.86 -9.68 -8.14
N SER A 748 27.93 -8.99 -6.99
CA SER A 748 27.33 -7.67 -6.83
C SER A 748 27.86 -6.65 -7.85
N TYR A 749 29.14 -6.70 -8.21
CA TYR A 749 29.71 -5.79 -9.21
C TYR A 749 29.10 -5.95 -10.63
N VAL A 750 28.58 -7.15 -10.95
CA VAL A 750 27.87 -7.43 -12.20
C VAL A 750 26.42 -6.98 -12.08
N VAL A 751 25.74 -7.40 -11.02
CA VAL A 751 24.30 -7.19 -10.85
C VAL A 751 23.96 -5.72 -10.54
N ALA A 752 24.86 -5.00 -9.87
CA ALA A 752 24.73 -3.58 -9.58
C ALA A 752 25.25 -2.68 -10.70
N ASP A 753 25.90 -3.23 -11.74
CA ASP A 753 26.17 -2.47 -12.97
C ASP A 753 24.90 -2.40 -13.79
N VAL A 754 24.31 -1.21 -13.84
CA VAL A 754 22.99 -1.02 -14.44
C VAL A 754 23.05 -0.26 -15.77
N SER A 755 24.24 -0.18 -16.37
CA SER A 755 24.45 0.53 -17.64
C SER A 755 23.65 -0.08 -18.81
N GLN A 756 23.29 -1.36 -18.72
CA GLN A 756 22.51 -2.09 -19.74
C GLN A 756 21.07 -2.37 -19.30
N ASP A 757 20.66 -1.94 -18.10
CA ASP A 757 19.33 -2.20 -17.58
C ASP A 757 18.29 -1.27 -18.20
N ASN A 758 17.08 -1.81 -18.42
CA ASN A 758 15.92 -0.98 -18.72
C ASN A 758 15.45 -0.22 -17.47
N ALA A 759 14.72 0.89 -17.69
CA ALA A 759 14.28 1.76 -16.59
C ALA A 759 13.41 1.06 -15.54
N ALA A 760 12.63 0.04 -15.91
CA ALA A 760 11.84 -0.72 -14.96
C ALA A 760 12.71 -1.61 -14.05
N CYS A 761 13.75 -2.24 -14.60
CA CYS A 761 14.74 -3.00 -13.83
C CYS A 761 15.49 -2.10 -12.83
N LEU A 762 15.91 -0.91 -13.28
CA LEU A 762 16.55 0.10 -12.44
C LEU A 762 15.72 0.44 -11.20
N LEU A 763 14.45 0.79 -11.41
CA LEU A 763 13.53 1.12 -10.33
C LEU A 763 13.40 -0.03 -9.32
N ILE A 764 13.29 -1.26 -9.82
CA ILE A 764 13.15 -2.45 -8.99
C ILE A 764 14.40 -2.70 -8.14
N LYS A 765 15.60 -2.64 -8.74
CA LYS A 765 16.88 -2.78 -8.00
C LYS A 765 17.01 -1.69 -6.93
N ALA A 766 16.64 -0.45 -7.25
CA ALA A 766 16.66 0.66 -6.30
C ALA A 766 15.70 0.45 -5.12
N LEU A 767 14.46 0.03 -5.36
CA LEU A 767 13.47 -0.26 -4.30
C LEU A 767 13.92 -1.41 -3.39
N VAL A 768 14.57 -2.44 -3.94
CA VAL A 768 15.14 -3.53 -3.15
C VAL A 768 16.26 -3.03 -2.23
N LEU A 769 17.10 -2.10 -2.68
CA LEU A 769 18.14 -1.50 -1.84
C LEU A 769 17.57 -0.62 -0.72
N VAL A 770 16.49 0.14 -0.97
CA VAL A 770 15.76 0.86 0.09
C VAL A 770 15.29 -0.11 1.18
N TYR A 771 14.71 -1.24 0.78
CA TYR A 771 14.30 -2.27 1.73
C TYR A 771 15.47 -2.79 2.57
N TYR A 772 16.61 -3.10 1.96
CA TYR A 772 17.78 -3.58 2.69
C TYR A 772 18.36 -2.51 3.62
N ALA A 773 18.43 -1.25 3.19
CA ALA A 773 18.85 -0.14 4.02
C ALA A 773 17.99 -0.02 5.30
N GLY A 774 16.66 -0.03 5.16
CA GLY A 774 15.74 0.00 6.31
C GLY A 774 15.81 -1.26 7.19
N LYS A 775 16.07 -2.42 6.60
CA LYS A 775 16.28 -3.66 7.35
C LYS A 775 17.54 -3.60 8.21
N PHE A 776 18.65 -3.09 7.68
CA PHE A 776 19.89 -2.94 8.46
C PHE A 776 19.73 -1.97 9.62
N ASP A 777 19.02 -0.86 9.41
CA ASP A 777 18.70 0.08 10.48
C ASP A 777 17.89 -0.60 11.61
N THR A 778 16.86 -1.38 11.26
CA THR A 778 16.06 -2.14 12.24
C THR A 778 16.87 -3.21 12.98
N GLU A 779 17.71 -3.98 12.25
CA GLU A 779 18.61 -4.98 12.84
C GLU A 779 19.61 -4.35 13.82
N ARG A 780 20.05 -3.12 13.54
CA ARG A 780 20.95 -2.36 14.41
C ARG A 780 20.28 -1.97 15.72
N PHE A 781 19.06 -1.45 15.69
CA PHE A 781 18.34 -1.06 16.91
C PHE A 781 17.98 -2.23 17.82
N SER A 782 17.81 -3.42 17.26
CA SER A 782 17.37 -4.62 17.99
C SER A 782 18.52 -5.42 18.63
N LYS A 783 19.78 -5.13 18.32
CA LYS A 783 20.95 -5.89 18.81
C LYS A 783 21.95 -5.03 19.61
N PRO A 784 22.43 -5.48 20.79
CA PRO A 784 23.41 -4.73 21.59
C PRO A 784 24.79 -4.59 20.93
N GLU A 785 25.23 -5.63 20.21
CA GLU A 785 26.50 -5.68 19.48
C GLU A 785 26.26 -6.22 18.06
N LEU A 786 26.94 -5.60 17.08
CA LEU A 786 26.84 -5.98 15.66
C LEU A 786 27.91 -7.03 15.33
N THR A 787 27.53 -8.08 14.61
CA THR A 787 28.44 -9.15 14.18
C THR A 787 29.22 -8.78 12.93
N GLU A 788 30.35 -9.44 12.66
CA GLU A 788 31.09 -9.29 11.39
C GLU A 788 30.25 -9.67 10.16
N GLU A 789 29.34 -10.63 10.32
CA GLU A 789 28.38 -11.00 9.27
C GLU A 789 27.45 -9.83 8.91
N TRP A 790 26.97 -9.09 9.91
CA TRP A 790 26.15 -7.89 9.68
C TRP A 790 26.95 -6.83 8.93
N TRP A 791 28.18 -6.56 9.34
CA TRP A 791 29.05 -5.58 8.67
C TRP A 791 29.42 -5.99 7.25
N SER A 792 29.61 -7.29 7.00
CA SER A 792 29.81 -7.81 5.64
C SER A 792 28.61 -7.52 4.75
N ARG A 793 27.39 -7.82 5.22
CA ARG A 793 26.14 -7.54 4.51
C ARG A 793 25.92 -6.04 4.28
N PHE A 794 26.20 -5.22 5.29
CA PHE A 794 26.16 -3.76 5.21
C PHE A 794 27.09 -3.24 4.09
N ARG A 795 28.36 -3.65 4.10
CA ARG A 795 29.35 -3.26 3.08
C ARG A 795 28.94 -3.71 1.67
N ASN A 796 28.33 -4.89 1.54
CA ASN A 796 27.82 -5.36 0.25
C ASN A 796 26.67 -4.47 -0.26
N CYS A 797 25.77 -4.06 0.63
CA CYS A 797 24.68 -3.14 0.30
C CYS A 797 25.20 -1.76 -0.10
N ASP A 798 26.16 -1.23 0.66
CA ASP A 798 26.79 0.06 0.37
C ASP A 798 27.49 0.05 -1.00
N ARG A 799 28.28 -0.99 -1.30
CA ARG A 799 28.91 -1.15 -2.62
C ARG A 799 27.91 -1.28 -3.76
N ALA A 800 26.77 -1.96 -3.53
CA ALA A 800 25.72 -2.07 -4.55
C ALA A 800 25.06 -0.72 -4.82
N ILE A 801 24.81 0.08 -3.78
CA ILE A 801 24.30 1.46 -3.90
C ILE A 801 25.30 2.32 -4.68
N GLU A 802 26.57 2.32 -4.30
CA GLU A 802 27.63 3.08 -5.00
C GLU A 802 27.70 2.69 -6.48
N ARG A 803 27.74 1.38 -6.78
CA ARG A 803 27.85 0.90 -8.16
C ARG A 803 26.63 1.26 -9.01
N ILE A 804 25.44 1.16 -8.46
CA ILE A 804 24.22 1.59 -9.15
C ILE A 804 24.26 3.10 -9.38
N SER A 805 24.61 3.90 -8.37
CA SER A 805 24.73 5.35 -8.50
C SER A 805 25.73 5.77 -9.58
N ASP A 806 26.85 5.05 -9.71
CA ASP A 806 27.89 5.36 -10.71
C ASP A 806 27.50 4.95 -12.14
N THR A 807 26.67 3.92 -12.30
CA THR A 807 26.31 3.35 -13.61
C THR A 807 24.90 3.74 -14.07
N MET A 808 24.10 4.39 -13.22
CA MET A 808 22.73 4.78 -13.54
C MET A 808 22.70 5.86 -14.63
N PRO A 809 21.90 5.68 -15.69
CA PRO A 809 21.74 6.70 -16.73
C PRO A 809 21.04 7.95 -16.17
N SER A 810 21.34 9.10 -16.78
CA SER A 810 20.66 10.37 -16.47
C SER A 810 19.16 10.25 -16.75
N TYR A 811 18.30 10.81 -15.88
CA TYR A 811 16.84 10.79 -16.12
C TYR A 811 16.43 11.53 -17.42
N PHE A 812 17.28 12.41 -17.95
CA PHE A 812 17.07 13.07 -19.25
C PHE A 812 17.27 12.13 -20.45
N SER A 813 17.79 10.92 -20.27
CA SER A 813 17.97 9.94 -21.35
C SER A 813 16.71 9.14 -21.66
N GLY A 814 15.65 9.26 -20.85
CA GLY A 814 14.38 8.58 -21.09
C GLY A 814 13.72 9.06 -22.38
N ARG A 815 13.28 8.13 -23.23
CA ARG A 815 12.73 8.44 -24.55
C ARG A 815 11.23 8.76 -24.50
N ASN A 816 10.55 8.33 -23.44
CA ASN A 816 9.12 8.54 -23.23
C ASN A 816 8.80 8.87 -21.76
N PRO A 817 7.61 9.44 -21.46
CA PRO A 817 7.24 9.84 -20.11
C PRO A 817 7.27 8.71 -19.07
N GLU A 818 6.98 7.47 -19.47
CA GLU A 818 7.00 6.30 -18.57
C GLU A 818 8.44 5.96 -18.17
N GLU A 819 9.37 5.90 -19.12
CA GLU A 819 10.80 5.69 -18.85
C GLU A 819 11.38 6.79 -17.98
N VAL A 820 11.07 8.06 -18.28
CA VAL A 820 11.51 9.20 -17.46
C VAL A 820 10.96 9.05 -16.04
N SER A 821 9.69 8.68 -15.87
CA SER A 821 9.11 8.44 -14.55
C SER A 821 9.83 7.34 -13.78
N HIS A 822 10.16 6.22 -14.43
CA HIS A 822 10.89 5.13 -13.78
C HIS A 822 12.31 5.56 -13.39
N LEU A 823 13.02 6.28 -14.26
CA LEU A 823 14.36 6.79 -13.97
C LEU A 823 14.35 7.79 -12.81
N VAL A 824 13.43 8.75 -12.79
CA VAL A 824 13.30 9.71 -11.69
C VAL A 824 13.04 8.98 -10.37
N LEU A 825 12.15 7.99 -10.36
CA LEU A 825 11.88 7.19 -9.17
C LEU A 825 13.08 6.32 -8.76
N ALA A 826 13.85 5.80 -9.71
CA ALA A 826 15.04 5.00 -9.42
C ALA A 826 16.14 5.85 -8.77
N HIS A 827 16.42 7.04 -9.32
CA HIS A 827 17.37 8.00 -8.73
C HIS A 827 16.95 8.35 -7.29
N ALA A 828 15.70 8.76 -7.10
CA ALA A 828 15.17 9.11 -5.78
C ALA A 828 15.23 7.93 -4.78
N ALA A 829 14.96 6.70 -5.24
CA ALA A 829 15.05 5.52 -4.39
C ALA A 829 16.51 5.19 -4.00
N ILE A 830 17.49 5.42 -4.88
CA ILE A 830 18.91 5.23 -4.53
C ILE A 830 19.40 6.29 -3.54
N ASP A 831 18.99 7.55 -3.71
CA ASP A 831 19.27 8.60 -2.73
C ASP A 831 18.66 8.24 -1.37
N CYS A 832 17.41 7.75 -1.36
CA CYS A 832 16.74 7.29 -0.15
C CYS A 832 17.46 6.11 0.51
N ALA A 833 17.87 5.10 -0.27
CA ALA A 833 18.64 3.96 0.23
C ALA A 833 19.97 4.42 0.84
N THR A 834 20.66 5.38 0.21
CA THR A 834 21.91 5.95 0.71
C THR A 834 21.71 6.66 2.04
N LEU A 835 20.73 7.55 2.12
CA LEU A 835 20.40 8.28 3.34
C LEU A 835 19.99 7.34 4.46
N GLN A 836 19.17 6.34 4.18
CA GLN A 836 18.68 5.38 5.17
C GLN A 836 19.79 4.46 5.68
N LEU A 837 20.70 4.02 4.81
CA LEU A 837 21.81 3.14 5.18
C LEU A 837 22.83 3.87 6.08
N HIS A 838 23.12 5.14 5.79
CA HIS A 838 24.18 5.91 6.46
C HIS A 838 23.70 6.84 7.57
N GLY A 839 22.47 7.36 7.50
CA GLY A 839 21.93 8.33 8.46
C GLY A 839 21.93 7.82 9.90
N ALA A 840 21.63 6.54 10.10
CA ALA A 840 21.63 5.91 11.43
C ALA A 840 23.03 5.82 12.07
N LEU A 841 24.09 5.76 11.27
CA LEU A 841 25.48 5.66 11.77
C LEU A 841 26.03 7.02 12.22
N ALA A 842 25.60 8.11 11.57
CA ALA A 842 26.05 9.48 11.85
C ALA A 842 25.73 9.95 13.29
N GLU A 843 24.55 9.60 13.83
CA GLU A 843 24.18 9.95 15.22
C GLU A 843 25.14 9.34 16.26
N LYS A 844 25.67 8.13 16.00
CA LYS A 844 26.55 7.43 16.96
C LYS A 844 27.97 8.00 16.96
N GLU A 845 28.42 8.55 15.84
CA GLU A 845 29.70 9.26 15.71
C GLU A 845 29.65 10.63 16.40
N LEU A 846 28.53 11.35 16.28
CA LEU A 846 28.30 12.62 16.99
C LEU A 846 28.20 12.43 18.51
N VAL A 847 27.51 11.38 18.98
CA VAL A 847 27.44 11.06 20.42
C VAL A 847 28.80 10.62 20.98
N ARG A 848 29.61 9.88 20.19
CA ARG A 848 30.98 9.51 20.60
C ARG A 848 31.94 10.69 20.58
N SER A 849 31.82 11.62 19.63
CA SER A 849 32.65 12.83 19.61
C SER A 849 32.28 13.80 20.74
N ALA A 850 30.99 13.87 21.12
CA ALA A 850 30.49 14.68 22.22
C ALA A 850 30.85 14.13 23.62
N GLN A 851 31.14 12.83 23.76
CA GLN A 851 31.49 12.19 25.05
C GLN A 851 32.95 12.38 25.50
N GLY A 852 33.79 13.09 24.73
CA GLY A 852 35.03 13.64 25.27
C GLY A 852 36.13 12.64 25.63
N ASP A 853 36.27 11.51 24.92
CA ASP A 853 37.46 10.64 25.00
C ASP A 853 38.65 11.21 24.20
N LEU A 854 38.98 12.48 24.49
CA LEU A 854 40.16 13.21 24.00
C LEU A 854 41.35 13.07 24.97
N ARG A 855 41.58 11.87 25.51
CA ARG A 855 42.76 11.58 26.34
C ARG A 855 43.44 10.29 25.91
N HIS A 856 44.04 10.32 24.73
CA HIS A 856 45.36 9.75 24.41
C HIS A 856 45.70 10.04 22.94
N ALA A 857 45.64 11.31 22.54
CA ALA A 857 46.17 11.75 21.25
C ALA A 857 47.69 11.90 21.38
N ASN A 858 48.44 10.81 21.16
CA ASN A 858 49.87 10.88 20.92
C ASN A 858 50.09 11.03 19.41
N THR A 859 50.41 12.25 19.03
CA THR A 859 50.77 12.74 17.69
C THR A 859 52.12 12.20 17.23
N SER A 860 52.22 10.92 16.85
CA SER A 860 53.43 10.40 16.23
C SER A 860 53.16 9.14 15.37
N ALA A 861 52.43 9.30 14.27
CA ALA A 861 52.50 8.44 13.09
C ALA A 861 51.62 9.05 11.98
N TRP A 862 51.97 10.27 11.56
CA TRP A 862 51.45 10.88 10.34
C TRP A 862 52.50 10.71 9.24
N ILE A 863 52.39 9.62 8.47
CA ILE A 863 52.81 9.48 7.05
C ILE A 863 51.80 8.57 6.39
#